data_AF-A0A258L7Z8-F1
#
_entry.id   AF-A0A258L7Z8-F1
#
_cell.length_a   1.000
_cell.length_b   1.000
_cell.length_c   1.000
_cell.angle_alpha   90.00
_cell.angle_beta   90.00
_cell.angle_gamma   90.00
#
_symmetry.space_group_name_H-M   'P 1'
#
loop_
_entity.id
_entity.type
_entity.pdbx_description
1 polymer ?
#
loop_
_entity_poly.entity_id
_entity_poly.type
_entity_poly.pdbx_seq_one_letter_code
_entity_poly.pdbx_strand_id
1 'polypeptide(L)'
;MKTNFSGRSAILLLPFILLAGNSMAQRYPGPLSPEESMKKLNVAKGYKVSLFASEPHVFDPVSLEFDEQGNAYVIEMPDYPYEVEPGKGHGRIRILKDTDGDGKIDQSIIFAENVTEATSMLPWKGGLIVTAAPNILYLKDTNGDGKSDTREILFSGFFQNNSEAQVTSLKLGIDNWIYANNRGQSGKVIYSKSPGATPVEVRGADFRFRLDRDVFELETGPGQFGQTIDDWGHRFFTENSIHLQQAVIPWRYTHRHAFMPSSKFNVTITDHEEIMFQEIPPAYWRSERSARRNRMFKEANLNRIEWAEDHFTGASGGTIYNGDALPQEFYGNIFTTDVSGSLIHRDILSPSETSPVLVAKRAESEKNREFIYSTDTWFRPVTFSVGPDGYLYILDYYRQHIETPVSIPDDLKAEMDFMAGSDMGRIYRLLPENGTYQGVKVDLKNATGLQLVDYLSHKNGWYRSNAHRLLLERQDKTVIPAVISLFSNSPDARTRLHALYVLEGLDALTEKIVKKSLLDSEHGVRENGIILAERYPKTIKLLIPMVNDPSKRVAMQAALSLGQFKGKKVIEALAEVIRKYGQNDWFRSAVISSEAGSSVEILNSLLEDNTFFSNEESWKLSFIQDLSNIIGARYNKEQFSAYLSTLSSEALSAANVQQAALKGLKAGLNKNESTKELAGQLNAGSMQDVSAGFQLLRKK
;
A
#
# COMPACT_ATOMS: atom_id res chain seq x y z
N MET A 1 84.29 -60.08 13.72
CA MET A 1 85.17 -58.88 13.68
C MET A 1 84.45 -57.82 12.84
N LYS A 2 84.15 -56.65 13.45
CA LYS A 2 84.00 -55.30 12.85
C LYS A 2 83.00 -55.12 11.68
N THR A 3 81.82 -54.50 11.85
CA THR A 3 81.42 -53.08 12.11
C THR A 3 81.27 -52.20 10.85
N ASN A 4 80.03 -51.75 10.65
CA ASN A 4 79.51 -50.40 10.27
C ASN A 4 80.44 -49.37 9.61
N PHE A 5 79.89 -48.66 8.60
CA PHE A 5 79.98 -47.20 8.53
C PHE A 5 78.68 -46.57 8.04
N SER A 6 78.34 -45.46 8.68
CA SER A 6 77.11 -44.68 8.64
C SER A 6 77.15 -43.58 7.57
N GLY A 7 76.05 -43.41 6.82
CA GLY A 7 75.82 -42.26 5.96
C GLY A 7 75.28 -41.07 6.75
N ARG A 8 75.99 -39.93 6.72
CA ARG A 8 75.51 -38.64 7.21
C ARG A 8 74.98 -37.82 6.03
N SER A 9 73.70 -37.50 6.07
CA SER A 9 73.03 -36.53 5.20
C SER A 9 73.51 -35.11 5.50
N ALA A 10 73.96 -34.39 4.48
CA ALA A 10 74.19 -32.95 4.54
C ALA A 10 72.86 -32.22 4.30
N ILE A 11 72.42 -31.46 5.29
CA ILE A 11 71.24 -30.59 5.23
C ILE A 11 71.64 -29.32 4.46
N LEU A 12 71.10 -29.15 3.26
CA LEU A 12 71.11 -27.88 2.52
C LEU A 12 69.89 -27.06 2.98
N LEU A 13 70.17 -25.99 3.72
CA LEU A 13 69.22 -24.95 4.11
C LEU A 13 68.81 -24.14 2.88
N LEU A 14 67.61 -24.38 2.36
CA LEU A 14 66.90 -23.49 1.45
C LEU A 14 66.06 -22.50 2.28
N PRO A 15 66.09 -21.18 1.98
CA PRO A 15 65.29 -20.21 2.70
C PRO A 15 63.82 -20.40 2.33
N PHE A 16 62.98 -20.70 3.33
CA PHE A 16 61.53 -20.54 3.24
C PHE A 16 61.24 -19.05 3.04
N ILE A 17 61.02 -18.63 1.79
CA ILE A 17 60.28 -17.40 1.52
C ILE A 17 58.83 -17.70 1.93
N LEU A 18 58.48 -17.30 3.15
CA LEU A 18 57.09 -17.11 3.55
C LEU A 18 56.52 -16.01 2.64
N LEU A 19 55.94 -16.41 1.52
CA LEU A 19 54.88 -15.64 0.87
C LEU A 19 53.70 -15.64 1.85
N ALA A 20 53.75 -14.72 2.81
CA ALA A 20 52.56 -14.19 3.44
C ALA A 20 51.80 -13.42 2.35
N GLY A 21 51.15 -14.16 1.46
CA GLY A 21 50.06 -13.61 0.68
C GLY A 21 49.02 -13.14 1.69
N ASN A 22 48.88 -11.83 1.85
CA ASN A 22 47.70 -11.22 2.42
C ASN A 22 46.52 -11.66 1.54
N SER A 23 45.95 -12.84 1.78
CA SER A 23 44.55 -13.08 1.45
C SER A 23 43.76 -12.23 2.42
N MET A 24 43.57 -10.95 2.09
CA MET A 24 42.43 -10.23 2.63
C MET A 24 41.23 -11.13 2.37
N ALA A 25 40.64 -11.69 3.43
CA ALA A 25 39.43 -12.49 3.29
C ALA A 25 38.42 -11.63 2.53
N GLN A 26 37.87 -12.16 1.43
CA GLN A 26 36.86 -11.45 0.67
C GLN A 26 35.70 -11.15 1.64
N ARG A 27 35.48 -9.86 1.93
CA ARG A 27 34.54 -9.40 2.96
C ARG A 27 33.09 -9.79 2.63
N TYR A 28 32.79 -10.01 1.36
CA TYR A 28 31.50 -10.47 0.85
C TYR A 28 31.69 -11.71 -0.04
N PRO A 29 30.92 -12.80 0.16
CA PRO A 29 30.99 -13.96 -0.73
C PRO A 29 30.50 -13.60 -2.14
N GLY A 30 30.97 -14.34 -3.14
CA GLY A 30 30.52 -14.22 -4.52
C GLY A 30 29.10 -14.75 -4.74
N PRO A 31 28.51 -14.50 -5.92
CA PRO A 31 27.19 -15.00 -6.27
C PRO A 31 27.18 -16.53 -6.39
N LEU A 32 26.00 -17.13 -6.20
CA LEU A 32 25.74 -18.56 -6.39
C LEU A 32 25.00 -18.80 -7.70
N SER A 33 25.04 -20.01 -8.24
CA SER A 33 24.11 -20.42 -9.31
C SER A 33 22.66 -20.43 -8.83
N PRO A 34 21.65 -20.36 -9.72
CA PRO A 34 20.25 -20.47 -9.33
C PRO A 34 19.94 -21.71 -8.48
N GLU A 35 20.51 -22.87 -8.84
CA GLU A 35 20.32 -24.12 -8.11
C GLU A 35 20.99 -24.11 -6.72
N GLU A 36 22.17 -23.49 -6.59
CA GLU A 36 22.89 -23.37 -5.32
C GLU A 36 22.21 -22.37 -4.37
N SER A 37 21.74 -21.25 -4.89
CA SER A 37 21.00 -20.25 -4.12
C SER A 37 19.65 -20.80 -3.64
N MET A 38 18.92 -21.52 -4.50
CA MET A 38 17.66 -22.15 -4.10
C MET A 38 17.83 -23.16 -2.96
N LYS A 39 18.98 -23.86 -2.89
CA LYS A 39 19.31 -24.75 -1.75
C LYS A 39 19.57 -23.99 -0.44
N LYS A 40 19.82 -22.69 -0.49
CA LYS A 40 20.03 -21.82 0.68
C LYS A 40 18.72 -21.26 1.23
N LEU A 41 17.59 -21.46 0.54
CA LEU A 41 16.27 -21.06 0.98
C LEU A 41 15.69 -22.04 1.99
N ASN A 42 15.35 -21.54 3.17
CA ASN A 42 14.56 -22.26 4.16
C ASN A 42 13.09 -21.86 4.02
N VAL A 43 12.30 -22.73 3.41
CA VAL A 43 10.87 -22.51 3.15
C VAL A 43 10.04 -23.07 4.30
N ALA A 44 8.88 -22.46 4.58
CA ALA A 44 7.94 -22.95 5.58
C ALA A 44 7.54 -24.41 5.32
N LYS A 45 7.39 -25.18 6.42
CA LYS A 45 7.06 -26.60 6.36
C LYS A 45 5.82 -26.85 5.50
N GLY A 46 5.93 -27.81 4.57
CA GLY A 46 4.84 -28.16 3.66
C GLY A 46 4.84 -27.38 2.35
N TYR A 47 5.84 -26.54 2.12
CA TYR A 47 6.00 -25.75 0.91
C TYR A 47 7.44 -25.80 0.40
N LYS A 48 7.56 -25.61 -0.91
CA LYS A 48 8.84 -25.47 -1.60
C LYS A 48 8.76 -24.34 -2.61
N VAL A 49 9.92 -23.91 -3.09
CA VAL A 49 10.01 -23.05 -4.26
C VAL A 49 10.53 -23.84 -5.46
N SER A 50 10.17 -23.40 -6.66
CA SER A 50 10.77 -23.85 -7.92
C SER A 50 11.19 -22.64 -8.73
N LEU A 51 12.20 -22.79 -9.58
CA LEU A 51 12.64 -21.72 -10.47
C LEU A 51 11.63 -21.54 -11.61
N PHE A 52 11.19 -20.30 -11.83
CA PHE A 52 10.40 -19.91 -12.99
C PHE A 52 11.28 -19.29 -14.06
N ALA A 53 12.11 -18.31 -13.70
CA ALA A 53 13.03 -17.65 -14.62
C ALA A 53 14.33 -17.27 -13.91
N SER A 54 15.43 -17.27 -14.64
CA SER A 54 16.74 -16.77 -14.22
C SER A 54 17.46 -16.15 -15.40
N GLU A 55 18.69 -15.72 -15.16
CA GLU A 55 19.64 -15.37 -16.21
C GLU A 55 19.78 -16.54 -17.22
N PRO A 56 19.96 -16.26 -18.53
CA PRO A 56 20.03 -14.93 -19.16
C PRO A 56 18.64 -14.36 -19.56
N HIS A 57 17.54 -14.95 -19.10
CA HIS A 57 16.20 -14.58 -19.54
C HIS A 57 15.63 -13.38 -18.79
N VAL A 58 16.06 -13.16 -17.55
CA VAL A 58 15.66 -12.04 -16.69
C VAL A 58 16.84 -11.50 -15.88
N PHE A 59 16.86 -10.18 -15.65
CA PHE A 59 17.86 -9.46 -14.86
C PHE A 59 17.19 -8.39 -14.00
N ASP A 60 17.65 -8.18 -12.76
CA ASP A 60 17.17 -7.14 -11.83
C ASP A 60 15.63 -6.94 -11.82
N PRO A 61 14.82 -8.01 -11.64
CA PRO A 61 13.37 -7.92 -11.80
C PRO A 61 12.72 -7.14 -10.66
N VAL A 62 11.86 -6.17 -10.98
CA VAL A 62 11.14 -5.34 -9.98
C VAL A 62 9.62 -5.42 -10.06
N SER A 63 9.06 -5.91 -11.16
CA SER A 63 7.62 -6.06 -11.34
C SER A 63 7.32 -7.18 -12.33
N LEU A 64 6.33 -8.02 -12.04
CA LEU A 64 5.85 -9.11 -12.89
C LEU A 64 4.33 -9.03 -13.00
N GLU A 65 3.81 -8.98 -14.22
CA GLU A 65 2.38 -8.99 -14.50
C GLU A 65 2.07 -9.92 -15.66
N PHE A 66 0.91 -10.59 -15.60
CA PHE A 66 0.44 -11.50 -16.65
C PHE A 66 -0.72 -10.85 -17.41
N ASP A 67 -0.63 -10.78 -18.73
CA ASP A 67 -1.71 -10.23 -19.59
C ASP A 67 -2.87 -11.20 -19.79
N GLU A 68 -3.94 -10.77 -20.45
CA GLU A 68 -5.13 -11.59 -20.72
C GLU A 68 -4.90 -12.88 -21.56
N GLN A 69 -3.70 -13.08 -22.10
CA GLN A 69 -3.27 -14.29 -22.82
C GLN A 69 -2.32 -15.16 -21.98
N GLY A 70 -2.01 -14.74 -20.75
CA GLY A 70 -1.07 -15.41 -19.85
C GLY A 70 0.39 -15.09 -20.14
N ASN A 71 0.71 -14.11 -21.01
CA ASN A 71 2.09 -13.72 -21.25
C ASN A 71 2.63 -13.03 -19.99
N ALA A 72 3.81 -13.47 -19.53
CA ALA A 72 4.50 -12.90 -18.39
C ALA A 72 5.38 -11.72 -18.84
N TYR A 73 5.05 -10.50 -18.39
CA TYR A 73 5.90 -9.33 -18.58
C TYR A 73 6.71 -9.09 -17.32
N VAL A 74 7.99 -8.73 -17.46
CA VAL A 74 8.85 -8.36 -16.33
C VAL A 74 9.54 -7.01 -16.59
N ILE A 75 9.52 -6.13 -15.59
CA ILE A 75 10.34 -4.90 -15.58
C ILE A 75 11.71 -5.23 -14.98
N GLU A 76 12.75 -4.78 -15.65
CA GLU A 76 14.16 -4.87 -15.23
C GLU A 76 14.71 -3.48 -14.94
N MET A 77 15.39 -3.30 -13.80
CA MET A 77 15.91 -2.00 -13.35
C MET A 77 17.45 -1.95 -13.21
N PRO A 78 18.22 -2.26 -14.27
CA PRO A 78 19.68 -2.40 -14.17
C PRO A 78 20.42 -1.15 -13.70
N ASP A 79 19.84 0.04 -13.89
CA ASP A 79 20.46 1.32 -13.59
C ASP A 79 20.55 1.63 -12.08
N TYR A 80 19.74 0.97 -11.24
CA TYR A 80 19.76 1.20 -9.79
C TYR A 80 21.13 0.85 -9.18
N PRO A 81 21.64 1.62 -8.20
CA PRO A 81 21.01 2.77 -7.53
C PRO A 81 21.38 4.14 -8.12
N TYR A 82 21.99 4.19 -9.30
CA TYR A 82 22.51 5.43 -9.85
C TYR A 82 21.43 6.20 -10.62
N GLU A 83 21.46 7.52 -10.48
CA GLU A 83 20.70 8.40 -11.36
C GLU A 83 21.24 8.28 -12.79
N VAL A 84 20.33 8.22 -13.75
CA VAL A 84 20.64 8.12 -15.16
C VAL A 84 20.14 9.34 -15.90
N GLU A 85 20.95 9.83 -16.84
CA GLU A 85 20.53 10.95 -17.67
C GLU A 85 19.24 10.60 -18.45
N PRO A 86 18.31 11.56 -18.65
CA PRO A 86 17.10 11.32 -19.41
C PRO A 86 17.38 10.70 -20.79
N GLY A 87 16.78 9.55 -21.05
CA GLY A 87 16.95 8.81 -22.32
C GLY A 87 18.24 7.99 -22.43
N LYS A 88 19.02 7.87 -21.35
CA LYS A 88 20.25 7.05 -21.29
C LYS A 88 20.14 5.82 -20.40
N GLY A 89 19.04 5.63 -19.68
CA GLY A 89 18.87 4.46 -18.80
C GLY A 89 18.67 3.17 -19.59
N HIS A 90 19.15 2.07 -19.02
CA HIS A 90 19.10 0.71 -19.54
C HIS A 90 17.88 -0.10 -19.06
N GLY A 91 16.98 0.52 -18.29
CA GLY A 91 15.67 -0.01 -17.94
C GLY A 91 14.91 -0.60 -19.13
N ARG A 92 14.30 -1.77 -18.93
CA ARG A 92 13.65 -2.55 -19.99
C ARG A 92 12.49 -3.39 -19.47
N ILE A 93 11.63 -3.79 -20.41
CA ILE A 93 10.52 -4.71 -20.17
C ILE A 93 10.70 -5.93 -21.07
N ARG A 94 10.62 -7.13 -20.49
CA ARG A 94 10.69 -8.39 -21.25
C ARG A 94 9.38 -9.15 -21.20
N ILE A 95 9.08 -9.88 -22.26
CA ILE A 95 8.14 -10.99 -22.25
C ILE A 95 8.93 -12.27 -21.99
N LEU A 96 8.51 -13.04 -21.00
CA LEU A 96 9.08 -14.34 -20.66
C LEU A 96 8.21 -15.44 -21.27
N LYS A 97 8.83 -16.41 -21.95
CA LYS A 97 8.16 -17.53 -22.62
C LYS A 97 8.69 -18.87 -22.13
N ASP A 98 7.74 -19.74 -21.81
CA ASP A 98 7.92 -21.18 -21.60
C ASP A 98 7.42 -21.84 -22.89
N THR A 99 8.34 -22.34 -23.74
CA THR A 99 8.00 -22.86 -25.07
C THR A 99 7.74 -24.36 -25.08
N ASP A 100 8.15 -25.08 -24.04
CA ASP A 100 7.94 -26.53 -23.90
C ASP A 100 6.87 -26.92 -22.86
N GLY A 101 6.41 -25.95 -22.05
CA GLY A 101 5.33 -26.09 -21.08
C GLY A 101 5.76 -26.73 -19.77
N ASP A 102 7.07 -26.82 -19.47
CA ASP A 102 7.59 -27.42 -18.24
C ASP A 102 7.47 -26.51 -17.01
N GLY A 103 7.05 -25.26 -17.22
CA GLY A 103 6.87 -24.25 -16.19
C GLY A 103 8.10 -23.41 -15.90
N LYS A 104 9.15 -23.53 -16.71
CA LYS A 104 10.36 -22.71 -16.68
C LYS A 104 10.49 -21.91 -17.98
N ILE A 105 11.05 -20.72 -17.85
CA ILE A 105 11.28 -19.84 -18.98
C ILE A 105 12.54 -20.29 -19.73
N ASP A 106 12.40 -20.49 -21.03
CA ASP A 106 13.48 -20.89 -21.96
C ASP A 106 13.75 -19.82 -23.04
N GLN A 107 12.90 -18.79 -23.12
CA GLN A 107 13.02 -17.70 -24.08
C GLN A 107 12.54 -16.38 -23.45
N SER A 108 13.22 -15.28 -23.79
CA SER A 108 12.70 -13.94 -23.51
C SER A 108 12.77 -13.02 -24.73
N ILE A 109 11.82 -12.10 -24.82
CA ILE A 109 11.73 -11.07 -25.87
C ILE A 109 11.78 -9.72 -25.19
N ILE A 110 12.59 -8.81 -25.70
CA ILE A 110 12.58 -7.43 -25.23
C ILE A 110 11.36 -6.72 -25.82
N PHE A 111 10.37 -6.45 -24.97
CA PHE A 111 9.15 -5.75 -25.35
C PHE A 111 9.40 -4.24 -25.46
N ALA A 112 10.13 -3.65 -24.52
CA ALA A 112 10.49 -2.24 -24.55
C ALA A 112 11.90 -2.02 -23.96
N GLU A 113 12.66 -1.11 -24.57
CA GLU A 113 13.98 -0.67 -24.13
C GLU A 113 13.97 0.81 -23.74
N ASN A 114 14.97 1.25 -22.99
CA ASN A 114 15.13 2.63 -22.56
C ASN A 114 13.88 3.15 -21.82
N VAL A 115 13.34 2.31 -20.94
CA VAL A 115 12.26 2.63 -20.00
C VAL A 115 12.92 2.88 -18.64
N THR A 116 13.68 3.96 -18.59
CA THR A 116 14.40 4.42 -17.41
C THR A 116 13.48 4.53 -16.21
N GLU A 117 13.94 4.05 -15.05
CA GLU A 117 13.23 4.18 -13.76
C GLU A 117 11.81 3.58 -13.78
N ALA A 118 11.61 2.52 -14.58
CA ALA A 118 10.39 1.74 -14.57
C ALA A 118 10.28 0.96 -13.25
N THR A 119 9.16 1.13 -12.54
CA THR A 119 8.97 0.55 -11.19
C THR A 119 7.78 -0.41 -11.10
N SER A 120 6.76 -0.24 -11.94
CA SER A 120 5.54 -1.03 -11.92
C SER A 120 4.81 -0.94 -13.25
N MET A 121 4.01 -1.96 -13.57
CA MET A 121 3.16 -1.98 -14.76
C MET A 121 1.78 -2.58 -14.47
N LEU A 122 0.85 -2.37 -15.40
CA LEU A 122 -0.49 -2.95 -15.38
C LEU A 122 -0.97 -3.18 -16.83
N PRO A 123 -1.46 -4.39 -17.19
CA PRO A 123 -2.09 -4.61 -18.49
C PRO A 123 -3.32 -3.72 -18.71
N TRP A 124 -3.43 -3.10 -19.88
CA TRP A 124 -4.57 -2.25 -20.26
C TRP A 124 -4.76 -2.16 -21.78
N LYS A 125 -5.95 -2.44 -22.29
CA LYS A 125 -6.33 -2.34 -23.72
C LYS A 125 -5.33 -3.00 -24.68
N GLY A 126 -4.81 -4.16 -24.29
CA GLY A 126 -3.80 -4.93 -25.05
C GLY A 126 -2.40 -4.31 -25.07
N GLY A 127 -2.10 -3.41 -24.14
CA GLY A 127 -0.77 -2.85 -23.88
C GLY A 127 -0.48 -2.82 -22.37
N LEU A 128 0.51 -2.04 -21.96
CA LEU A 128 0.93 -1.85 -20.57
C LEU A 128 0.89 -0.38 -20.18
N ILE A 129 0.29 -0.07 -19.04
CA ILE A 129 0.53 1.17 -18.30
C ILE A 129 1.79 0.95 -17.48
N VAL A 130 2.76 1.87 -17.51
CA VAL A 130 4.06 1.72 -16.85
C VAL A 130 4.40 2.97 -16.05
N THR A 131 4.69 2.83 -14.76
CA THR A 131 5.26 3.93 -13.96
C THR A 131 6.75 4.03 -14.26
N ALA A 132 7.18 5.15 -14.82
CA ALA A 132 8.56 5.43 -15.20
C ALA A 132 8.82 6.94 -15.01
N ALA A 133 9.19 7.32 -13.79
CA ALA A 133 9.32 8.73 -13.41
C ALA A 133 10.18 9.51 -14.42
N PRO A 134 9.79 10.74 -14.80
CA PRO A 134 8.74 11.58 -14.24
C PRO A 134 7.35 11.33 -14.86
N ASN A 135 7.16 10.20 -15.54
CA ASN A 135 5.97 9.90 -16.33
C ASN A 135 5.25 8.61 -15.90
N ILE A 136 3.99 8.49 -16.32
CA ILE A 136 3.32 7.20 -16.50
C ILE A 136 3.10 7.03 -18.00
N LEU A 137 3.60 5.93 -18.55
CA LEU A 137 3.59 5.63 -19.97
C LEU A 137 2.49 4.63 -20.32
N TYR A 138 2.05 4.64 -21.58
CA TYR A 138 1.33 3.56 -22.23
C TYR A 138 2.18 2.98 -23.36
N LEU A 139 2.48 1.68 -23.26
CA LEU A 139 3.30 0.93 -24.21
C LEU A 139 2.46 -0.18 -24.84
N LYS A 140 2.55 -0.38 -26.15
CA LYS A 140 1.76 -1.38 -26.87
C LYS A 140 2.48 -1.90 -28.10
N ASP A 141 2.35 -3.20 -28.33
CA ASP A 141 2.63 -3.86 -29.60
C ASP A 141 1.35 -3.85 -30.46
N THR A 142 1.38 -3.18 -31.60
CA THR A 142 0.23 -3.09 -32.51
C THR A 142 0.30 -4.07 -33.68
N ASN A 143 1.44 -4.73 -33.89
CA ASN A 143 1.68 -5.59 -35.05
C ASN A 143 1.85 -7.08 -34.70
N GLY A 144 2.02 -7.42 -33.42
CA GLY A 144 2.10 -8.78 -32.89
C GLY A 144 3.49 -9.41 -32.91
N ASP A 145 4.56 -8.64 -33.12
CA ASP A 145 5.95 -9.13 -33.11
C ASP A 145 6.54 -9.28 -31.69
N GLY A 146 5.79 -8.92 -30.66
CA GLY A 146 6.20 -8.96 -29.25
C GLY A 146 7.02 -7.73 -28.83
N LYS A 147 7.08 -6.68 -29.65
CA LYS A 147 7.78 -5.42 -29.35
C LYS A 147 6.81 -4.24 -29.36
N SER A 148 6.98 -3.37 -28.38
CA SER A 148 6.20 -2.13 -28.29
C SER A 148 6.60 -1.19 -29.42
N ASP A 149 5.64 -0.87 -30.29
CA ASP A 149 5.76 0.15 -31.34
C ASP A 149 5.03 1.45 -30.98
N THR A 150 4.26 1.45 -29.88
CA THR A 150 3.58 2.61 -29.31
C THR A 150 4.23 3.04 -27.99
N ARG A 151 4.45 4.35 -27.81
CA ARG A 151 4.88 4.97 -26.54
C ARG A 151 4.16 6.29 -26.33
N GLU A 152 3.13 6.30 -25.49
CA GLU A 152 2.36 7.48 -25.10
C GLU A 152 2.66 7.88 -23.66
N ILE A 153 2.75 9.18 -23.37
CA ILE A 153 2.77 9.68 -21.99
C ILE A 153 1.31 9.87 -21.56
N LEU A 154 0.86 9.12 -20.56
CA LEU A 154 -0.47 9.32 -19.96
C LEU A 154 -0.43 10.47 -18.95
N PHE A 155 0.52 10.42 -18.02
CA PHE A 155 0.69 11.43 -16.98
C PHE A 155 2.16 11.85 -16.91
N SER A 156 2.42 13.11 -16.60
CA SER A 156 3.78 13.65 -16.39
C SER A 156 3.85 14.56 -15.17
N GLY A 157 5.05 14.82 -14.67
CA GLY A 157 5.30 15.75 -13.56
C GLY A 157 5.51 15.08 -12.20
N PHE A 158 5.78 13.78 -12.17
CA PHE A 158 6.15 13.05 -10.96
C PHE A 158 7.60 13.34 -10.55
N PHE A 159 7.89 13.15 -9.27
CA PHE A 159 9.23 13.27 -8.72
C PHE A 159 10.18 12.20 -9.28
N GLN A 160 11.41 12.58 -9.66
CA GLN A 160 12.39 11.68 -10.30
C GLN A 160 13.77 11.66 -9.61
N ASN A 161 14.09 12.60 -8.72
CA ASN A 161 15.47 12.79 -8.21
C ASN A 161 15.87 11.84 -7.05
N ASN A 162 15.20 10.70 -6.92
CA ASN A 162 15.55 9.63 -5.98
C ASN A 162 14.77 8.38 -6.39
N SER A 163 15.46 7.35 -6.88
CA SER A 163 14.88 6.07 -7.29
C SER A 163 14.10 5.38 -6.17
N GLU A 164 14.42 5.65 -4.90
CA GLU A 164 13.65 5.10 -3.77
C GLU A 164 12.33 5.80 -3.46
N ALA A 165 12.06 6.92 -4.13
CA ALA A 165 10.91 7.78 -3.83
C ALA A 165 9.97 7.97 -5.01
N GLN A 166 10.11 7.16 -6.04
CA GLN A 166 9.36 7.29 -7.28
C GLN A 166 7.95 6.71 -7.18
N VAL A 167 7.11 7.17 -8.09
CA VAL A 167 5.80 6.59 -8.35
C VAL A 167 5.93 5.09 -8.65
N THR A 168 5.08 4.25 -8.04
CA THR A 168 5.17 2.79 -8.18
C THR A 168 3.85 2.09 -7.81
N SER A 169 3.84 0.75 -7.91
CA SER A 169 2.82 -0.17 -7.40
C SER A 169 1.41 0.06 -7.95
N LEU A 170 1.28 0.09 -9.28
CA LEU A 170 -0.01 0.15 -9.98
C LEU A 170 -0.88 -1.06 -9.60
N LYS A 171 -2.11 -0.81 -9.13
CA LYS A 171 -3.11 -1.86 -8.91
C LYS A 171 -4.50 -1.40 -9.33
N LEU A 172 -5.18 -2.23 -10.13
CA LEU A 172 -6.60 -2.04 -10.46
C LEU A 172 -7.46 -2.49 -9.28
N GLY A 173 -8.21 -1.56 -8.71
CA GLY A 173 -9.20 -1.83 -7.68
C GLY A 173 -10.50 -2.37 -8.26
N ILE A 174 -11.27 -3.06 -7.41
CA ILE A 174 -12.61 -3.56 -7.73
C ILE A 174 -13.59 -2.44 -8.11
N ASP A 175 -13.29 -1.21 -7.70
CA ASP A 175 -14.07 0.01 -7.92
C ASP A 175 -13.76 0.71 -9.25
N ASN A 176 -13.08 0.01 -10.17
CA ASN A 176 -12.61 0.49 -11.48
C ASN A 176 -11.49 1.54 -11.42
N TRP A 177 -10.98 1.91 -10.25
CA TRP A 177 -9.86 2.85 -10.12
C TRP A 177 -8.51 2.13 -10.19
N ILE A 178 -7.52 2.76 -10.82
CA ILE A 178 -6.12 2.34 -10.75
C ILE A 178 -5.44 3.17 -9.67
N TYR A 179 -4.87 2.50 -8.67
CA TYR A 179 -4.17 3.11 -7.54
C TYR A 179 -2.65 3.04 -7.74
N ALA A 180 -1.92 4.03 -7.21
CA ALA A 180 -0.46 4.06 -7.24
C ALA A 180 0.10 4.74 -5.99
N ASN A 181 1.25 4.26 -5.54
CA ASN A 181 2.03 4.87 -4.46
C ASN A 181 2.89 6.02 -4.99
N ASN A 182 3.08 7.07 -4.20
CA ASN A 182 3.90 8.24 -4.54
C ASN A 182 4.91 8.63 -3.44
N ARG A 183 4.97 7.88 -2.32
CA ARG A 183 5.79 8.22 -1.14
C ARG A 183 5.55 9.65 -0.62
N GLY A 184 4.44 10.27 -1.00
CA GLY A 184 4.09 11.66 -0.67
C GLY A 184 5.01 12.70 -1.29
N GLN A 185 5.78 12.34 -2.33
CA GLN A 185 6.66 13.27 -3.02
C GLN A 185 5.87 14.40 -3.70
N SER A 186 6.49 15.57 -3.79
CA SER A 186 5.89 16.70 -4.51
C SER A 186 6.03 16.51 -6.01
N GLY A 187 4.97 16.84 -6.73
CA GLY A 187 4.88 16.70 -8.18
C GLY A 187 3.64 17.40 -8.68
N LYS A 188 3.76 18.12 -9.78
CA LYS A 188 2.65 18.82 -10.43
C LYS A 188 2.19 18.00 -11.62
N VAL A 189 1.26 17.08 -11.36
CA VAL A 189 0.87 16.05 -12.32
C VAL A 189 -0.09 16.62 -13.36
N ILE A 190 0.20 16.34 -14.64
CA ILE A 190 -0.62 16.73 -15.79
C ILE A 190 -1.09 15.47 -16.51
N TYR A 191 -2.39 15.40 -16.81
CA TYR A 191 -2.96 14.35 -17.66
C TYR A 191 -2.89 14.77 -19.13
N SER A 192 -2.25 13.96 -19.97
CA SER A 192 -1.97 14.30 -21.37
C SER A 192 -3.23 14.48 -22.24
N LYS A 193 -4.31 13.76 -21.91
CA LYS A 193 -5.61 13.88 -22.61
C LYS A 193 -6.45 15.09 -22.16
N SER A 194 -6.00 15.79 -21.13
CA SER A 194 -6.61 17.04 -20.66
C SER A 194 -5.59 18.19 -20.74
N PRO A 195 -5.04 18.50 -21.94
CA PRO A 195 -4.04 19.54 -22.08
C PRO A 195 -4.64 20.90 -21.68
N GLY A 196 -3.97 21.60 -20.76
CA GLY A 196 -4.42 22.88 -20.20
C GLY A 196 -5.20 22.78 -18.88
N ALA A 197 -5.49 21.57 -18.38
CA ALA A 197 -5.97 21.40 -17.02
C ALA A 197 -4.92 21.89 -16.00
N THR A 198 -5.39 22.44 -14.87
CA THR A 198 -4.51 22.83 -13.77
C THR A 198 -3.76 21.58 -13.25
N PRO A 199 -2.42 21.61 -13.17
CA PRO A 199 -1.66 20.50 -12.62
C PRO A 199 -2.10 20.17 -11.20
N VAL A 200 -2.19 18.88 -10.88
CA VAL A 200 -2.55 18.40 -9.54
C VAL A 200 -1.28 18.24 -8.71
N GLU A 201 -1.20 18.94 -7.57
CA GLU A 201 -0.11 18.76 -6.61
C GLU A 201 -0.32 17.48 -5.79
N VAL A 202 0.59 16.51 -5.91
CA VAL A 202 0.48 15.19 -5.25
C VAL A 202 1.25 15.08 -3.92
N ARG A 203 1.87 16.17 -3.45
CA ARG A 203 2.62 16.17 -2.18
C ARG A 203 1.78 15.67 -1.00
N GLY A 204 2.35 14.73 -0.24
CA GLY A 204 1.75 14.15 0.96
C GLY A 204 0.65 13.13 0.69
N ALA A 205 0.42 12.75 -0.58
CA ALA A 205 -0.62 11.81 -0.97
C ALA A 205 -0.05 10.70 -1.86
N ASP A 206 -0.79 9.59 -1.88
CA ASP A 206 -0.83 8.69 -3.04
C ASP A 206 -1.86 9.22 -4.04
N PHE A 207 -2.14 8.48 -5.10
CA PHE A 207 -3.16 8.90 -6.06
C PHE A 207 -3.84 7.71 -6.73
N ARG A 208 -4.94 8.01 -7.43
CA ARG A 208 -5.67 7.07 -8.26
C ARG A 208 -6.20 7.74 -9.52
N PHE A 209 -6.46 6.96 -10.55
CA PHE A 209 -7.03 7.46 -11.81
C PHE A 209 -7.95 6.45 -12.48
N ARG A 210 -8.83 6.94 -13.35
CA ARG A 210 -9.71 6.15 -14.22
C ARG A 210 -9.53 6.57 -15.66
N LEU A 211 -9.02 5.65 -16.48
CA LEU A 211 -8.83 5.87 -17.92
C LEU A 211 -10.12 5.72 -18.73
N ASP A 212 -11.15 5.09 -18.16
CA ASP A 212 -12.49 5.01 -18.77
C ASP A 212 -13.32 6.27 -18.54
N ARG A 213 -12.94 7.10 -17.55
CA ARG A 213 -13.62 8.35 -17.18
C ARG A 213 -12.76 9.61 -17.34
N ASP A 214 -11.48 9.46 -17.68
CA ASP A 214 -10.51 10.55 -17.81
C ASP A 214 -10.37 11.41 -16.53
N VAL A 215 -10.32 10.75 -15.36
CA VAL A 215 -10.18 11.43 -14.05
C VAL A 215 -8.94 10.97 -13.27
N PHE A 216 -8.37 11.89 -12.50
CA PHE A 216 -7.21 11.69 -11.62
C PHE A 216 -7.49 12.36 -10.27
N GLU A 217 -7.27 11.65 -9.17
CA GLU A 217 -7.56 12.11 -7.81
C GLU A 217 -6.42 11.74 -6.84
N LEU A 218 -6.24 12.56 -5.81
CA LEU A 218 -5.39 12.22 -4.67
C LEU A 218 -6.02 11.11 -3.84
N GLU A 219 -5.18 10.32 -3.17
CA GLU A 219 -5.60 9.23 -2.30
C GLU A 219 -4.75 9.13 -1.02
N THR A 220 -5.37 8.60 0.04
CA THR A 220 -4.77 8.48 1.38
C THR A 220 -3.57 7.58 1.33
N GLY A 221 -2.41 8.10 1.70
CA GLY A 221 -1.13 7.39 1.73
C GLY A 221 -0.18 8.06 2.73
N PRO A 222 1.15 8.06 2.49
CA PRO A 222 1.81 7.54 1.30
C PRO A 222 2.43 6.15 1.47
N GLY A 223 2.19 5.26 0.50
CA GLY A 223 2.97 4.04 0.36
C GLY A 223 4.30 4.26 -0.36
N GLN A 224 5.21 3.29 -0.25
CA GLN A 224 6.49 3.26 -0.95
C GLN A 224 6.54 2.06 -1.90
N PHE A 225 7.37 1.05 -1.66
CA PHE A 225 7.63 -0.08 -2.59
C PHE A 225 6.67 -1.25 -2.40
N GLY A 226 5.37 -1.00 -2.46
CA GLY A 226 4.41 -2.04 -2.18
C GLY A 226 2.98 -1.58 -2.07
N GLN A 227 2.09 -2.21 -2.83
CA GLN A 227 0.66 -1.99 -2.71
C GLN A 227 -0.12 -3.22 -3.14
N THR A 228 -1.16 -3.53 -2.38
CA THR A 228 -2.17 -4.52 -2.74
C THR A 228 -3.55 -4.06 -2.30
N ILE A 229 -4.57 -4.59 -2.96
CA ILE A 229 -5.98 -4.35 -2.67
C ILE A 229 -6.62 -5.72 -2.47
N ASP A 230 -7.40 -5.89 -1.39
CA ASP A 230 -8.12 -7.14 -1.15
C ASP A 230 -9.38 -7.26 -2.02
N ASP A 231 -10.10 -8.38 -1.90
CA ASP A 231 -11.34 -8.61 -2.65
C ASP A 231 -12.45 -7.57 -2.36
N TRP A 232 -12.35 -6.81 -1.26
CA TRP A 232 -13.35 -5.86 -0.79
C TRP A 232 -13.02 -4.40 -1.10
N GLY A 233 -11.87 -4.14 -1.72
CA GLY A 233 -11.39 -2.80 -2.05
C GLY A 233 -10.58 -2.14 -0.93
N HIS A 234 -10.13 -2.90 0.07
CA HIS A 234 -9.31 -2.38 1.17
C HIS A 234 -7.85 -2.34 0.72
N ARG A 235 -7.21 -1.19 0.92
CA ARG A 235 -5.86 -0.93 0.41
C ARG A 235 -4.80 -1.07 1.49
N PHE A 236 -3.74 -1.79 1.15
CA PHE A 236 -2.58 -2.02 1.99
C PHE A 236 -1.31 -1.63 1.26
N PHE A 237 -0.34 -1.10 1.98
CA PHE A 237 0.94 -0.67 1.41
C PHE A 237 2.07 -0.76 2.42
N THR A 238 3.29 -0.72 1.91
CA THR A 238 4.52 -0.87 2.69
C THR A 238 5.37 0.41 2.62
N GLU A 239 6.15 0.65 3.66
CA GLU A 239 7.26 1.60 3.70
C GLU A 239 8.53 0.85 4.15
N ASN A 240 9.73 1.39 3.89
CA ASN A 240 10.99 0.69 4.18
C ASN A 240 11.08 0.07 5.59
N SER A 241 10.62 0.79 6.61
CA SER A 241 10.63 0.32 8.00
C SER A 241 9.28 -0.14 8.52
N ILE A 242 8.21 -0.02 7.72
CA ILE A 242 6.85 -0.40 8.11
C ILE A 242 6.34 -1.40 7.07
N HIS A 243 6.44 -2.68 7.38
CA HIS A 243 6.13 -3.77 6.45
C HIS A 243 4.66 -3.85 6.05
N LEU A 244 3.74 -3.25 6.81
CA LEU A 244 2.32 -3.30 6.51
C LEU A 244 1.51 -2.17 7.15
N GLN A 245 0.88 -1.35 6.30
CA GLN A 245 -0.09 -0.34 6.67
C GLN A 245 -1.40 -0.54 5.90
N GLN A 246 -2.50 -0.09 6.50
CA GLN A 246 -3.81 -0.03 5.88
C GLN A 246 -4.24 1.43 5.67
N ALA A 247 -4.75 1.76 4.49
CA ALA A 247 -5.53 2.99 4.29
C ALA A 247 -6.89 2.84 4.98
N VAL A 248 -7.19 3.66 5.99
CA VAL A 248 -8.41 3.51 6.79
C VAL A 248 -9.55 4.37 6.24
N ILE A 249 -9.27 5.65 5.98
CA ILE A 249 -10.26 6.57 5.42
C ILE A 249 -9.75 7.12 4.08
N PRO A 250 -10.47 6.91 2.97
CA PRO A 250 -10.10 7.48 1.67
C PRO A 250 -10.01 9.01 1.67
N TRP A 251 -9.08 9.54 0.86
CA TRP A 251 -8.74 10.98 0.81
C TRP A 251 -9.95 11.86 0.52
N ARG A 252 -10.82 11.41 -0.39
CA ARG A 252 -12.04 12.11 -0.79
C ARG A 252 -12.96 12.46 0.38
N TYR A 253 -12.92 11.68 1.46
CA TYR A 253 -13.74 11.96 2.64
C TYR A 253 -13.06 12.94 3.59
N THR A 254 -11.76 12.80 3.80
CA THR A 254 -11.00 13.61 4.75
C THR A 254 -10.69 15.01 4.21
N HIS A 255 -10.75 15.18 2.90
CA HIS A 255 -10.49 16.44 2.21
C HIS A 255 -11.74 17.08 1.59
N ARG A 256 -12.95 16.63 1.96
CA ARG A 256 -14.19 17.28 1.51
C ARG A 256 -14.38 18.68 2.10
N HIS A 257 -13.64 19.01 3.17
CA HIS A 257 -13.40 20.37 3.65
C HIS A 257 -11.95 20.52 4.14
N ALA A 258 -11.44 21.75 4.18
CA ALA A 258 -10.02 22.05 4.40
C ALA A 258 -9.58 22.10 5.88
N PHE A 259 -10.46 21.73 6.82
CA PHE A 259 -10.32 22.10 8.24
C PHE A 259 -10.00 20.95 9.18
N MET A 260 -9.75 19.74 8.66
CA MET A 260 -9.42 18.59 9.49
C MET A 260 -8.21 18.87 10.41
N PRO A 261 -8.26 18.43 11.68
CA PRO A 261 -7.13 18.60 12.61
C PRO A 261 -6.03 17.57 12.35
N SER A 262 -6.38 16.33 11.97
CA SER A 262 -5.44 15.27 11.59
C SER A 262 -5.07 15.31 10.11
N SER A 263 -3.87 14.84 9.78
CA SER A 263 -3.36 14.66 8.42
C SER A 263 -2.99 13.22 8.06
N LYS A 264 -3.07 12.26 9.00
CA LYS A 264 -2.74 10.84 8.76
C LYS A 264 -3.99 9.97 8.88
N PHE A 265 -4.34 9.26 7.79
CA PHE A 265 -5.57 8.45 7.69
C PHE A 265 -5.30 6.99 7.32
N ASN A 266 -4.08 6.55 7.61
CA ASN A 266 -3.59 5.19 7.49
C ASN A 266 -2.92 4.76 8.80
N VAL A 267 -2.77 3.45 9.02
CA VAL A 267 -2.23 2.90 10.25
C VAL A 267 -1.48 1.59 10.01
N THR A 268 -0.45 1.34 10.79
CA THR A 268 0.18 0.03 10.92
C THR A 268 -0.80 -0.94 11.58
N ILE A 269 -1.00 -2.12 10.99
CA ILE A 269 -2.03 -3.07 11.45
C ILE A 269 -1.47 -4.35 12.07
N THR A 270 -0.15 -4.46 12.21
CA THR A 270 0.46 -5.62 12.88
C THR A 270 0.15 -5.65 14.38
N ASP A 271 -0.13 -6.84 14.92
CA ASP A 271 -0.23 -7.08 16.36
C ASP A 271 1.06 -7.58 17.02
N HIS A 272 2.14 -7.65 16.24
CA HIS A 272 3.48 -7.95 16.71
C HIS A 272 4.40 -6.74 16.54
N GLU A 273 5.55 -6.78 17.21
CA GLU A 273 6.61 -5.82 16.95
C GLU A 273 7.08 -5.94 15.50
N GLU A 274 7.69 -4.91 14.93
CA GLU A 274 8.28 -4.93 13.58
C GLU A 274 9.55 -5.79 13.50
N ILE A 275 9.61 -6.85 14.32
CA ILE A 275 10.69 -7.81 14.40
C ILE A 275 10.61 -8.78 13.22
N MET A 276 11.76 -9.02 12.59
CA MET A 276 11.99 -10.03 11.57
C MET A 276 13.01 -11.07 12.07
N PHE A 277 12.87 -12.31 11.62
CA PHE A 277 13.75 -13.44 11.95
C PHE A 277 14.71 -13.75 10.79
N GLN A 278 15.69 -12.87 10.60
CA GLN A 278 16.78 -13.10 9.65
C GLN A 278 17.81 -14.09 10.23
N GLU A 279 18.49 -14.85 9.36
CA GLU A 279 19.51 -15.82 9.77
C GLU A 279 20.94 -15.40 9.41
N ILE A 280 21.08 -14.52 8.43
CA ILE A 280 22.37 -13.92 8.09
C ILE A 280 22.61 -12.69 8.98
N PRO A 281 23.86 -12.46 9.43
CA PRO A 281 24.19 -11.19 10.06
C PRO A 281 24.04 -10.06 9.04
N PRO A 282 23.73 -8.83 9.49
CA PRO A 282 23.71 -7.67 8.62
C PRO A 282 25.07 -7.48 7.94
N ALA A 283 25.05 -6.98 6.70
CA ALA A 283 26.26 -6.65 5.97
C ALA A 283 27.16 -5.73 6.81
N TYR A 284 28.48 -5.94 6.77
CA TYR A 284 29.46 -5.22 7.60
C TYR A 284 29.24 -3.70 7.63
N TRP A 285 29.02 -3.09 6.46
CA TRP A 285 28.82 -1.66 6.36
C TRP A 285 27.56 -1.18 7.09
N ARG A 286 26.48 -2.00 7.12
CA ARG A 286 25.23 -1.66 7.83
C ARG A 286 25.47 -1.65 9.32
N SER A 287 26.10 -2.69 9.85
CA SER A 287 26.45 -2.82 11.26
C SER A 287 27.29 -1.62 11.73
N GLU A 288 28.33 -1.28 10.95
CA GLU A 288 29.22 -0.17 11.27
C GLU A 288 28.50 1.18 11.18
N ARG A 289 27.69 1.42 10.13
CA ARG A 289 26.90 2.65 9.98
C ARG A 289 25.93 2.83 11.14
N SER A 290 25.18 1.79 11.49
CA SER A 290 24.19 1.85 12.57
C SER A 290 24.86 2.04 13.92
N ALA A 291 26.00 1.40 14.19
CA ALA A 291 26.80 1.65 15.38
C ALA A 291 27.28 3.11 15.47
N ARG A 292 27.73 3.71 14.36
CA ARG A 292 28.11 5.14 14.29
C ARG A 292 26.90 6.05 14.58
N ARG A 293 25.76 5.82 13.92
CA ARG A 293 24.54 6.63 14.11
C ARG A 293 23.99 6.52 15.53
N ASN A 294 23.98 5.33 16.11
CA ASN A 294 23.53 5.12 17.49
C ASN A 294 24.43 5.83 18.51
N ARG A 295 25.75 5.88 18.29
CA ARG A 295 26.65 6.74 19.09
C ARG A 295 26.28 8.20 18.98
N MET A 296 26.06 8.71 17.76
CA MET A 296 25.64 10.10 17.53
C MET A 296 24.30 10.42 18.19
N PHE A 297 23.30 9.54 18.10
CA PHE A 297 22.00 9.73 18.74
C PHE A 297 22.13 9.81 20.26
N LYS A 298 22.95 8.93 20.85
CA LYS A 298 23.24 8.95 22.28
C LYS A 298 23.97 10.22 22.71
N GLU A 299 24.99 10.64 21.97
CA GLU A 299 25.73 11.89 22.23
C GLU A 299 24.83 13.12 22.10
N ALA A 300 23.85 13.09 21.19
CA ALA A 300 22.85 14.14 21.00
C ALA A 300 21.62 14.04 21.94
N ASN A 301 21.59 13.10 22.88
CA ASN A 301 20.44 12.81 23.76
C ASN A 301 19.12 12.61 22.99
N LEU A 302 19.19 12.00 21.80
CA LEU A 302 18.02 11.66 21.00
C LEU A 302 17.51 10.28 21.43
N ASN A 303 16.20 10.18 21.72
CA ASN A 303 15.54 8.90 22.00
C ASN A 303 15.27 8.15 20.68
N ARG A 304 16.33 7.73 20.00
CA ARG A 304 16.27 7.08 18.69
C ARG A 304 17.32 5.96 18.63
N ILE A 305 16.93 4.84 18.03
CA ILE A 305 17.80 3.71 17.71
C ILE A 305 17.66 3.42 16.22
N GLU A 306 18.78 3.21 15.54
CA GLU A 306 18.83 2.60 14.23
C GLU A 306 19.19 1.11 14.39
N TRP A 307 18.33 0.26 13.83
CA TRP A 307 18.49 -1.18 13.83
C TRP A 307 19.20 -1.62 12.56
N ALA A 308 20.28 -2.39 12.70
CA ALA A 308 20.95 -3.02 11.56
C ALA A 308 20.34 -4.38 11.20
N GLU A 309 19.69 -5.02 12.18
CA GLU A 309 19.13 -6.36 12.15
C GLU A 309 17.85 -6.43 12.99
N ASP A 310 17.20 -7.58 12.94
CA ASP A 310 15.98 -7.94 13.69
C ASP A 310 14.76 -7.07 13.42
N HIS A 311 14.85 -5.96 12.69
CA HIS A 311 13.72 -5.10 12.35
C HIS A 311 13.61 -4.85 10.86
N PHE A 312 12.40 -4.68 10.36
CA PHE A 312 12.18 -4.28 8.98
C PHE A 312 12.93 -2.99 8.66
N THR A 313 13.79 -3.05 7.64
CA THR A 313 14.60 -1.91 7.20
C THR A 313 14.70 -1.81 5.69
N GLY A 314 14.23 -2.82 4.96
CA GLY A 314 14.08 -2.85 3.52
C GLY A 314 12.79 -3.55 3.13
N ALA A 315 11.70 -3.30 3.88
CA ALA A 315 10.41 -3.88 3.56
C ALA A 315 9.94 -3.39 2.18
N SER A 316 9.60 -4.35 1.31
CA SER A 316 9.10 -4.10 -0.04
C SER A 316 8.14 -5.20 -0.46
N GLY A 317 7.54 -5.06 -1.64
CA GLY A 317 6.42 -5.89 -2.04
C GLY A 317 5.22 -5.64 -1.14
N GLY A 318 4.43 -6.68 -0.86
CA GLY A 318 3.11 -6.53 -0.26
C GLY A 318 2.07 -7.00 -1.25
N THR A 319 1.71 -8.27 -1.17
CA THR A 319 0.74 -8.90 -2.07
C THR A 319 -0.18 -9.81 -1.28
N ILE A 320 -1.48 -9.60 -1.41
CA ILE A 320 -2.48 -10.53 -0.91
C ILE A 320 -2.55 -11.71 -1.86
N TYR A 321 -2.39 -12.92 -1.33
CA TYR A 321 -2.57 -14.13 -2.12
C TYR A 321 -4.05 -14.38 -2.36
N ASN A 322 -4.46 -14.33 -3.64
CA ASN A 322 -5.82 -14.59 -4.09
C ASN A 322 -5.89 -15.67 -5.20
N GLY A 323 -4.83 -16.46 -5.34
CA GLY A 323 -4.77 -17.62 -6.23
C GLY A 323 -5.48 -18.83 -5.64
N ASP A 324 -5.54 -19.91 -6.43
CA ASP A 324 -6.23 -21.17 -6.06
C ASP A 324 -5.33 -22.41 -6.11
N ALA A 325 -4.01 -22.23 -6.24
CA ALA A 325 -3.03 -23.32 -6.26
C ALA A 325 -2.44 -23.67 -4.88
N LEU A 326 -2.43 -22.73 -3.94
CA LEU A 326 -2.06 -22.95 -2.55
C LEU A 326 -3.30 -23.35 -1.73
N PRO A 327 -3.12 -23.98 -0.56
CA PRO A 327 -4.22 -24.32 0.33
C PRO A 327 -5.09 -23.12 0.70
N GLN A 328 -6.37 -23.35 0.98
CA GLN A 328 -7.36 -22.30 1.18
C GLN A 328 -7.01 -21.33 2.33
N GLU A 329 -6.27 -21.79 3.35
CA GLU A 329 -5.79 -20.96 4.44
C GLU A 329 -4.75 -19.91 4.04
N PHE A 330 -4.23 -19.97 2.80
CA PHE A 330 -3.36 -18.94 2.22
C PHE A 330 -4.15 -17.79 1.61
N TYR A 331 -5.38 -18.05 1.19
CA TYR A 331 -6.21 -17.06 0.53
C TYR A 331 -6.50 -15.89 1.47
N GLY A 332 -6.15 -14.67 1.06
CA GLY A 332 -6.29 -13.45 1.87
C GLY A 332 -5.09 -13.12 2.76
N ASN A 333 -4.09 -14.01 2.86
CA ASN A 333 -2.84 -13.68 3.56
C ASN A 333 -1.99 -12.71 2.73
N ILE A 334 -1.23 -11.87 3.41
CA ILE A 334 -0.36 -10.90 2.78
C ILE A 334 1.11 -11.29 2.96
N PHE A 335 1.88 -11.13 1.90
CA PHE A 335 3.31 -11.43 1.85
C PHE A 335 4.10 -10.15 1.62
N THR A 336 5.13 -9.94 2.45
CA THR A 336 6.04 -8.80 2.37
C THR A 336 7.47 -9.32 2.32
N THR A 337 8.33 -8.74 1.48
CA THR A 337 9.74 -9.08 1.44
C THR A 337 10.54 -8.13 2.34
N ASP A 338 11.72 -8.55 2.79
CA ASP A 338 12.75 -7.60 3.25
C ASP A 338 14.06 -7.89 2.51
N VAL A 339 14.51 -6.91 1.75
CA VAL A 339 15.73 -7.03 0.94
C VAL A 339 17.00 -7.05 1.80
N SER A 340 16.98 -6.39 2.97
CA SER A 340 18.14 -6.32 3.87
C SER A 340 18.30 -7.62 4.66
N GLY A 341 17.19 -8.21 5.09
CA GLY A 341 17.14 -9.46 5.84
C GLY A 341 17.13 -10.74 4.99
N SER A 342 17.04 -10.62 3.65
CA SER A 342 17.01 -11.76 2.72
C SER A 342 15.87 -12.74 3.05
N LEU A 343 14.67 -12.21 3.24
CA LEU A 343 13.53 -12.95 3.79
C LEU A 343 12.18 -12.53 3.21
N ILE A 344 11.18 -13.38 3.43
CA ILE A 344 9.77 -13.18 3.11
C ILE A 344 8.96 -13.41 4.38
N HIS A 345 8.24 -12.37 4.76
CA HIS A 345 7.29 -12.35 5.85
C HIS A 345 5.87 -12.68 5.35
N ARG A 346 5.06 -13.30 6.21
CA ARG A 346 3.66 -13.60 5.92
C ARG A 346 2.79 -13.25 7.12
N ASP A 347 1.73 -12.50 6.84
CA ASP A 347 0.69 -12.16 7.80
C ASP A 347 -0.66 -12.74 7.40
N ILE A 348 -1.41 -13.18 8.42
CA ILE A 348 -2.82 -13.54 8.32
C ILE A 348 -3.63 -12.32 8.73
N LEU A 349 -4.49 -11.84 7.82
CA LEU A 349 -5.35 -10.70 8.06
C LEU A 349 -6.68 -11.14 8.67
N SER A 350 -7.11 -10.44 9.72
CA SER A 350 -8.40 -10.68 10.39
C SER A 350 -9.08 -9.38 10.81
N PRO A 351 -10.43 -9.30 10.86
CA PRO A 351 -11.12 -8.11 11.34
C PRO A 351 -10.83 -7.79 12.82
N SER A 352 -10.67 -6.51 13.16
CA SER A 352 -10.58 -6.09 14.55
C SER A 352 -11.92 -6.19 15.30
N GLU A 353 -11.88 -6.64 16.55
CA GLU A 353 -13.03 -6.68 17.45
C GLU A 353 -13.47 -5.32 17.97
N THR A 354 -12.64 -4.27 17.86
CA THR A 354 -12.90 -2.95 18.45
C THR A 354 -12.75 -1.79 17.46
N SER A 355 -12.19 -2.04 16.27
CA SER A 355 -11.82 -1.01 15.29
C SER A 355 -12.29 -1.38 13.88
N PRO A 356 -12.50 -0.42 12.96
CA PRO A 356 -12.81 -0.70 11.55
C PRO A 356 -11.59 -1.14 10.72
N VAL A 357 -10.44 -1.38 11.35
CA VAL A 357 -9.21 -1.86 10.69
C VAL A 357 -9.11 -3.39 10.75
N LEU A 358 -8.29 -3.95 9.87
CA LEU A 358 -7.83 -5.33 10.02
C LEU A 358 -6.66 -5.38 11.01
N VAL A 359 -6.34 -6.59 11.45
CA VAL A 359 -5.20 -6.93 12.27
C VAL A 359 -4.39 -7.98 11.51
N ALA A 360 -3.10 -7.74 11.38
CA ALA A 360 -2.13 -8.63 10.76
C ALA A 360 -1.38 -9.41 11.84
N LYS A 361 -1.34 -10.73 11.68
CA LYS A 361 -0.73 -11.65 12.64
C LYS A 361 0.17 -12.67 11.95
N ARG A 362 1.29 -12.98 12.57
CA ARG A 362 2.06 -14.18 12.25
C ARG A 362 1.21 -15.44 12.42
N ALA A 363 1.37 -16.39 11.51
CA ALA A 363 0.83 -17.72 11.71
C ALA A 363 1.46 -18.39 12.94
N GLU A 364 0.73 -19.31 13.58
CA GLU A 364 1.22 -20.01 14.79
C GLU A 364 2.57 -20.72 14.55
N SER A 365 2.76 -21.29 13.36
CA SER A 365 4.00 -21.94 12.93
C SER A 365 5.16 -20.98 12.60
N GLU A 366 4.91 -19.68 12.61
CA GLU A 366 5.83 -18.61 12.16
C GLU A 366 6.10 -17.56 13.25
N LYS A 367 5.78 -17.85 14.51
CA LYS A 367 6.02 -16.94 15.64
C LYS A 367 7.49 -16.61 15.88
N ASN A 368 8.39 -17.53 15.56
CA ASN A 368 9.84 -17.43 15.81
C ASN A 368 10.67 -17.70 14.54
N ARG A 369 10.08 -17.49 13.35
CA ARG A 369 10.75 -17.67 12.05
C ARG A 369 10.02 -16.89 10.96
N GLU A 370 10.70 -16.61 9.87
CA GLU A 370 10.05 -16.10 8.65
C GLU A 370 9.43 -17.21 7.80
N PHE A 371 8.50 -16.82 6.92
CA PHE A 371 7.85 -17.76 5.99
C PHE A 371 8.90 -18.38 5.08
N ILE A 372 9.75 -17.55 4.47
CA ILE A 372 10.98 -17.96 3.78
C ILE A 372 12.13 -17.07 4.26
N TYR A 373 13.30 -17.63 4.49
CA TYR A 373 14.54 -16.88 4.68
C TYR A 373 15.70 -17.58 3.98
N SER A 374 16.72 -16.82 3.58
CA SER A 374 17.89 -17.35 2.89
C SER A 374 19.17 -17.21 3.70
N THR A 375 20.08 -18.16 3.52
CA THR A 375 21.48 -18.04 3.93
C THR A 375 22.40 -17.61 2.78
N ASP A 376 21.84 -17.39 1.58
CA ASP A 376 22.53 -16.71 0.48
C ASP A 376 22.43 -15.19 0.68
N THR A 377 23.58 -14.54 0.89
CA THR A 377 23.65 -13.09 1.10
C THR A 377 23.37 -12.28 -0.15
N TRP A 378 23.11 -12.89 -1.32
CA TRP A 378 22.70 -12.22 -2.56
C TRP A 378 21.20 -12.32 -2.82
N PHE A 379 20.46 -13.13 -2.06
CA PHE A 379 19.00 -13.21 -2.17
C PHE A 379 18.38 -11.87 -1.72
N ARG A 380 17.74 -11.16 -2.66
CA ARG A 380 17.13 -9.84 -2.48
C ARG A 380 15.69 -9.88 -3.00
N PRO A 381 14.76 -10.50 -2.26
CA PRO A 381 13.37 -10.56 -2.67
C PRO A 381 12.75 -9.15 -2.63
N VAL A 382 12.16 -8.70 -3.73
CA VAL A 382 11.65 -7.31 -3.87
C VAL A 382 10.13 -7.21 -4.01
N THR A 383 9.47 -8.21 -4.59
CA THR A 383 8.01 -8.19 -4.76
C THR A 383 7.44 -9.57 -5.12
N PHE A 384 6.11 -9.63 -5.29
CA PHE A 384 5.39 -10.82 -5.69
C PHE A 384 4.40 -10.56 -6.84
N SER A 385 3.92 -11.64 -7.45
CA SER A 385 2.77 -11.62 -8.35
C SER A 385 1.96 -12.91 -8.20
N VAL A 386 0.66 -12.89 -8.51
CA VAL A 386 -0.18 -14.09 -8.54
C VAL A 386 -0.50 -14.41 -9.99
N GLY A 387 -0.11 -15.61 -10.44
CA GLY A 387 -0.24 -16.01 -11.83
C GLY A 387 -1.63 -16.55 -12.20
N PRO A 388 -1.90 -16.72 -13.50
CA PRO A 388 -3.11 -17.37 -13.99
C PRO A 388 -3.21 -18.85 -13.58
N ASP A 389 -2.08 -19.47 -13.25
CA ASP A 389 -1.96 -20.82 -12.70
C ASP A 389 -2.27 -20.88 -11.19
N GLY A 390 -2.51 -19.73 -10.56
CA GLY A 390 -2.88 -19.63 -9.15
C GLY A 390 -1.69 -19.66 -8.19
N TYR A 391 -0.45 -19.75 -8.66
CA TYR A 391 0.73 -19.74 -7.78
C TYR A 391 1.18 -18.32 -7.42
N LEU A 392 1.89 -18.20 -6.30
CA LEU A 392 2.60 -16.98 -5.91
C LEU A 392 4.01 -16.99 -6.50
N TYR A 393 4.33 -15.97 -7.29
CA TYR A 393 5.63 -15.72 -7.89
C TYR A 393 6.42 -14.76 -7.00
N ILE A 394 7.71 -15.02 -6.81
CA ILE A 394 8.63 -14.28 -5.94
C ILE A 394 9.72 -13.70 -6.84
N LEU A 395 9.85 -12.37 -6.86
CA LEU A 395 10.89 -11.69 -7.62
C LEU A 395 12.09 -11.43 -6.71
N ASP A 396 13.23 -11.94 -7.13
CA ASP A 396 14.52 -11.78 -6.48
C ASP A 396 15.44 -10.97 -7.39
N TYR A 397 15.77 -9.77 -6.92
CA TYR A 397 16.63 -8.83 -7.64
C TYR A 397 18.06 -9.37 -7.81
N TYR A 398 18.48 -10.28 -6.92
CA TYR A 398 19.77 -10.97 -6.90
C TYR A 398 21.02 -10.09 -7.07
N ARG A 399 21.29 -9.23 -6.08
CA ARG A 399 22.50 -8.38 -6.04
C ARG A 399 23.24 -8.48 -4.72
N GLN A 400 24.52 -8.14 -4.76
CA GLN A 400 25.33 -8.01 -3.54
C GLN A 400 24.78 -6.89 -2.64
N HIS A 401 24.43 -5.75 -3.23
CA HIS A 401 23.92 -4.55 -2.55
C HIS A 401 22.70 -3.98 -3.27
N ILE A 402 21.70 -3.52 -2.51
CA ILE A 402 20.46 -2.91 -3.01
C ILE A 402 20.10 -1.66 -2.20
N GLU A 403 21.08 -0.78 -2.00
CA GLU A 403 20.94 0.43 -1.18
C GLU A 403 21.39 1.68 -1.91
N THR A 404 20.70 2.80 -1.68
CA THR A 404 21.15 4.07 -2.24
C THR A 404 22.46 4.53 -1.59
N PRO A 405 23.53 4.77 -2.38
CA PRO A 405 24.87 5.11 -1.86
C PRO A 405 24.87 6.38 -0.99
N VAL A 406 23.95 7.32 -1.21
CA VAL A 406 23.87 8.58 -0.43
C VAL A 406 23.64 8.33 1.07
N SER A 407 23.11 7.16 1.44
CA SER A 407 22.82 6.79 2.82
C SER A 407 24.01 6.13 3.55
N ILE A 408 25.14 5.95 2.85
CA ILE A 408 26.32 5.19 3.31
C ILE A 408 27.55 6.11 3.39
N PRO A 409 28.29 6.12 4.52
CA PRO A 409 29.55 6.85 4.67
C PRO A 409 30.59 6.54 3.58
N ASP A 410 31.36 7.54 3.14
CA ASP A 410 32.31 7.42 2.02
C ASP A 410 33.39 6.36 2.26
N ASP A 411 33.87 6.21 3.49
CA ASP A 411 34.86 5.20 3.86
C ASP A 411 34.32 3.77 3.74
N LEU A 412 33.03 3.57 4.00
CA LEU A 412 32.39 2.26 3.86
C LEU A 412 32.05 1.93 2.40
N LYS A 413 31.74 2.96 1.58
CA LYS A 413 31.46 2.79 0.14
C LYS A 413 32.68 2.38 -0.67
N ALA A 414 33.88 2.77 -0.24
CA ALA A 414 35.11 2.56 -1.00
C ALA A 414 35.39 1.08 -1.34
N GLU A 415 34.78 0.14 -0.60
CA GLU A 415 34.95 -1.30 -0.79
C GLU A 415 33.69 -1.99 -1.38
N MET A 416 32.69 -1.23 -1.82
CA MET A 416 31.41 -1.75 -2.31
C MET A 416 31.31 -1.65 -3.82
N ASP A 417 30.81 -2.71 -4.46
CA ASP A 417 30.38 -2.69 -5.86
C ASP A 417 28.84 -2.76 -5.90
N PHE A 418 28.20 -1.63 -6.20
CA PHE A 418 26.74 -1.53 -6.30
C PHE A 418 26.18 -2.17 -7.59
N MET A 419 27.04 -2.44 -8.57
CA MET A 419 26.67 -3.06 -9.85
C MET A 419 26.92 -4.57 -9.86
N ALA A 420 27.52 -5.12 -8.81
CA ALA A 420 27.73 -6.56 -8.64
C ALA A 420 26.39 -7.31 -8.66
N GLY A 421 26.17 -8.10 -9.72
CA GLY A 421 24.92 -8.82 -9.98
C GLY A 421 23.93 -8.08 -10.88
N SER A 422 24.31 -6.97 -11.52
CA SER A 422 23.42 -6.27 -12.50
C SER A 422 23.10 -7.07 -13.77
N ASP A 423 23.83 -8.16 -13.99
CA ASP A 423 23.56 -9.19 -14.99
C ASP A 423 22.90 -10.43 -14.35
N MET A 424 22.29 -10.28 -13.18
CA MET A 424 21.61 -11.32 -12.42
C MET A 424 20.18 -10.93 -12.03
N GLY A 425 19.32 -11.90 -11.76
CA GLY A 425 17.91 -11.74 -11.45
C GLY A 425 17.16 -13.07 -11.54
N ARG A 426 16.25 -13.31 -10.60
CA ARG A 426 15.54 -14.60 -10.48
C ARG A 426 14.08 -14.41 -10.16
N ILE A 427 13.26 -15.33 -10.67
CA ILE A 427 11.86 -15.44 -10.33
C ILE A 427 11.61 -16.87 -9.88
N TYR A 428 11.08 -17.03 -8.68
CA TYR A 428 10.67 -18.31 -8.13
C TYR A 428 9.14 -18.41 -8.09
N ARG A 429 8.65 -19.65 -8.02
CA ARG A 429 7.24 -19.98 -7.81
C ARG A 429 7.11 -20.76 -6.51
N LEU A 430 6.16 -20.39 -5.65
CA LEU A 430 5.82 -21.10 -4.41
C LEU A 430 4.82 -22.22 -4.69
N LEU A 431 5.09 -23.43 -4.19
CA LEU A 431 4.23 -24.60 -4.34
C LEU A 431 4.08 -25.35 -3.01
N PRO A 432 3.01 -26.15 -2.84
CA PRO A 432 3.01 -27.20 -1.82
C PRO A 432 4.20 -28.16 -2.01
N GLU A 433 4.76 -28.69 -0.93
CA GLU A 433 5.95 -29.57 -0.91
C GLU A 433 5.85 -30.72 -1.93
N ASN A 434 4.70 -31.40 -1.93
CA ASN A 434 4.44 -32.54 -2.82
C ASN A 434 3.75 -32.11 -4.14
N GLY A 435 3.56 -30.81 -4.35
CA GLY A 435 2.99 -30.27 -5.57
C GLY A 435 3.97 -30.35 -6.74
N THR A 436 3.46 -30.65 -7.92
CA THR A 436 4.14 -30.43 -9.19
C THR A 436 3.49 -29.25 -9.90
N TYR A 437 4.26 -28.53 -10.70
CA TYR A 437 3.71 -27.44 -11.51
C TYR A 437 2.56 -27.95 -12.40
N GLN A 438 1.48 -27.19 -12.42
CA GLN A 438 0.34 -27.40 -13.30
C GLN A 438 0.18 -26.18 -14.20
N GLY A 439 0.60 -26.31 -15.45
CA GLY A 439 0.43 -25.25 -16.44
C GLY A 439 -1.04 -25.01 -16.78
N VAL A 440 -1.35 -23.76 -17.14
CA VAL A 440 -2.69 -23.36 -17.58
C VAL A 440 -2.61 -22.75 -18.98
N LYS A 441 -3.62 -23.03 -19.80
CA LYS A 441 -3.79 -22.35 -21.08
C LYS A 441 -4.77 -21.19 -20.90
N VAL A 442 -4.30 -19.98 -21.20
CA VAL A 442 -5.05 -18.74 -21.00
C VAL A 442 -5.37 -18.12 -22.35
N ASP A 443 -6.63 -17.72 -22.56
CA ASP A 443 -7.03 -16.90 -23.70
C ASP A 443 -8.29 -16.08 -23.38
N LEU A 444 -8.16 -15.12 -22.47
CA LEU A 444 -9.26 -14.19 -22.16
C LEU A 444 -9.42 -13.12 -23.25
N LYS A 445 -8.37 -12.88 -24.04
CA LYS A 445 -8.41 -11.94 -25.18
C LYS A 445 -9.53 -12.30 -26.16
N ASN A 446 -9.69 -13.59 -26.49
CA ASN A 446 -10.70 -14.06 -27.44
C ASN A 446 -12.03 -14.51 -26.78
N ALA A 447 -12.12 -14.51 -25.45
CA ALA A 447 -13.37 -14.83 -24.75
C ALA A 447 -14.49 -13.85 -25.13
N THR A 448 -15.72 -14.34 -25.31
CA THR A 448 -16.91 -13.51 -25.55
C THR A 448 -17.29 -12.71 -24.30
N GLY A 449 -18.11 -11.66 -24.45
CA GLY A 449 -18.62 -10.89 -23.31
C GLY A 449 -19.30 -11.77 -22.26
N LEU A 450 -20.11 -12.75 -22.66
CA LEU A 450 -20.76 -13.68 -21.73
C LEU A 450 -19.77 -14.61 -21.02
N GLN A 451 -18.76 -15.12 -21.71
CA GLN A 451 -17.70 -15.91 -21.06
C GLN A 451 -16.92 -15.08 -20.04
N LEU A 452 -16.65 -13.80 -20.32
CA LEU A 452 -16.04 -12.90 -19.33
C LEU A 452 -16.93 -12.72 -18.10
N VAL A 453 -18.25 -12.64 -18.27
CA VAL A 453 -19.17 -12.61 -17.12
C VAL A 453 -19.04 -13.87 -16.27
N ASP A 454 -18.91 -15.06 -16.88
CA ASP A 454 -18.70 -16.31 -16.14
C ASP A 454 -17.37 -16.30 -15.35
N TYR A 455 -16.30 -15.71 -15.91
CA TYR A 455 -15.01 -15.59 -15.24
C TYR A 455 -15.03 -14.68 -13.99
N LEU A 456 -16.05 -13.84 -13.79
CA LEU A 456 -16.24 -13.10 -12.52
C LEU A 456 -16.52 -14.02 -11.32
N SER A 457 -16.82 -15.31 -11.57
CA SER A 457 -16.98 -16.36 -10.56
C SER A 457 -15.80 -17.31 -10.44
N HIS A 458 -14.68 -17.02 -11.11
CA HIS A 458 -13.51 -17.89 -11.06
C HIS A 458 -12.87 -17.91 -9.65
N LYS A 459 -12.30 -19.05 -9.25
CA LYS A 459 -11.67 -19.23 -7.93
C LYS A 459 -10.39 -18.40 -7.78
N ASN A 460 -9.48 -18.50 -8.75
CA ASN A 460 -8.33 -17.61 -8.88
C ASN A 460 -8.77 -16.16 -9.17
N GLY A 461 -8.34 -15.23 -8.32
CA GLY A 461 -8.61 -13.80 -8.45
C GLY A 461 -8.02 -13.16 -9.72
N TRP A 462 -6.96 -13.74 -10.29
CA TRP A 462 -6.38 -13.28 -11.56
C TRP A 462 -7.41 -13.27 -12.69
N TYR A 463 -8.22 -14.33 -12.84
CA TYR A 463 -9.27 -14.41 -13.86
C TYR A 463 -10.40 -13.42 -13.58
N ARG A 464 -10.83 -13.27 -12.31
CA ARG A 464 -11.90 -12.33 -11.96
C ARG A 464 -11.51 -10.90 -12.29
N SER A 465 -10.30 -10.48 -11.89
CA SER A 465 -9.79 -9.13 -12.13
C SER A 465 -9.56 -8.85 -13.62
N ASN A 466 -9.01 -9.81 -14.38
CA ASN A 466 -8.85 -9.63 -15.82
C ASN A 466 -10.18 -9.63 -16.58
N ALA A 467 -11.13 -10.49 -16.19
CA ALA A 467 -12.46 -10.47 -16.79
C ALA A 467 -13.20 -9.16 -16.50
N HIS A 468 -13.09 -8.65 -15.27
CA HIS A 468 -13.62 -7.33 -14.90
C HIS A 468 -12.97 -6.24 -15.78
N ARG A 469 -11.64 -6.17 -15.81
CA ARG A 469 -10.91 -5.21 -16.65
C ARG A 469 -11.36 -5.27 -18.11
N LEU A 470 -11.43 -6.46 -18.70
CA LEU A 470 -11.82 -6.62 -20.11
C LEU A 470 -13.27 -6.22 -20.37
N LEU A 471 -14.20 -6.47 -19.44
CA LEU A 471 -15.58 -5.97 -19.54
C LEU A 471 -15.62 -4.43 -19.51
N LEU A 472 -14.83 -3.81 -18.62
CA LEU A 472 -14.66 -2.36 -18.53
C LEU A 472 -14.03 -1.78 -19.80
N GLU A 473 -13.03 -2.43 -20.38
CA GLU A 473 -12.36 -1.96 -21.59
C GLU A 473 -13.24 -2.07 -22.84
N ARG A 474 -14.01 -3.17 -22.95
CA ARG A 474 -14.84 -3.47 -24.12
C ARG A 474 -16.15 -2.71 -24.17
N GLN A 475 -16.70 -2.33 -23.01
CA GLN A 475 -17.96 -1.58 -22.92
C GLN A 475 -19.15 -2.26 -23.64
N ASP A 476 -19.14 -3.60 -23.72
CA ASP A 476 -20.20 -4.38 -24.36
C ASP A 476 -21.45 -4.40 -23.48
N LYS A 477 -22.45 -3.59 -23.82
CA LYS A 477 -23.70 -3.47 -23.05
C LYS A 477 -24.63 -4.68 -23.20
N THR A 478 -24.38 -5.60 -24.14
CA THR A 478 -25.24 -6.77 -24.34
C THR A 478 -25.19 -7.75 -23.16
N VAL A 479 -24.12 -7.70 -22.35
CA VAL A 479 -23.92 -8.57 -21.17
C VAL A 479 -24.68 -8.13 -19.93
N ILE A 480 -25.24 -6.90 -19.90
CA ILE A 480 -25.88 -6.31 -18.71
C ILE A 480 -26.92 -7.26 -18.07
N PRO A 481 -27.84 -7.92 -18.81
CA PRO A 481 -28.79 -8.86 -18.20
C PRO A 481 -28.11 -10.02 -17.46
N ALA A 482 -27.02 -10.56 -18.02
CA ALA A 482 -26.25 -11.64 -17.39
C ALA A 482 -25.55 -11.14 -16.11
N VAL A 483 -24.95 -9.94 -16.14
CA VAL A 483 -24.30 -9.34 -14.97
C VAL A 483 -25.32 -9.04 -13.85
N ILE A 484 -26.52 -8.55 -14.18
CA ILE A 484 -27.61 -8.34 -13.20
C ILE A 484 -28.04 -9.67 -12.56
N SER A 485 -28.13 -10.74 -13.36
CA SER A 485 -28.43 -12.08 -12.86
C SER A 485 -27.33 -12.56 -11.90
N LEU A 486 -26.07 -12.36 -12.26
CA LEU A 486 -24.93 -12.76 -11.46
C LEU A 486 -24.88 -12.04 -10.10
N PHE A 487 -25.04 -10.71 -10.10
CA PHE A 487 -25.20 -9.92 -8.87
C PHE A 487 -26.36 -10.42 -8.01
N SER A 488 -27.45 -10.86 -8.65
CA SER A 488 -28.66 -11.24 -7.94
C SER A 488 -28.64 -12.63 -7.31
N ASN A 489 -27.89 -13.56 -7.91
CA ASN A 489 -28.05 -14.99 -7.67
C ASN A 489 -26.74 -15.71 -7.28
N SER A 490 -25.57 -15.09 -7.47
CA SER A 490 -24.29 -15.74 -7.14
C SER A 490 -24.17 -16.01 -5.63
N PRO A 491 -23.79 -17.24 -5.22
CA PRO A 491 -23.52 -17.53 -3.82
C PRO A 491 -22.22 -16.85 -3.34
N ASP A 492 -21.24 -16.69 -4.21
CA ASP A 492 -19.99 -16.00 -3.91
C ASP A 492 -20.20 -14.48 -3.91
N ALA A 493 -19.96 -13.86 -2.76
CA ALA A 493 -20.09 -12.43 -2.55
C ALA A 493 -19.05 -11.61 -3.32
N ARG A 494 -17.85 -12.17 -3.58
CA ARG A 494 -16.82 -11.53 -4.40
C ARG A 494 -17.33 -11.36 -5.82
N THR A 495 -17.96 -12.39 -6.38
CA THR A 495 -18.64 -12.30 -7.68
C THR A 495 -19.74 -11.24 -7.68
N ARG A 496 -20.58 -11.19 -6.64
CA ARG A 496 -21.63 -10.16 -6.54
C ARG A 496 -21.00 -8.76 -6.55
N LEU A 497 -19.88 -8.56 -5.88
CA LEU A 497 -19.16 -7.29 -5.87
C LEU A 497 -18.56 -6.93 -7.23
N HIS A 498 -17.90 -7.88 -7.91
CA HIS A 498 -17.46 -7.70 -9.30
C HIS A 498 -18.62 -7.31 -10.21
N ALA A 499 -19.75 -8.02 -10.16
CA ALA A 499 -20.92 -7.71 -10.96
C ALA A 499 -21.47 -6.30 -10.66
N LEU A 500 -21.46 -5.89 -9.38
CA LEU A 500 -21.91 -4.55 -8.97
C LEU A 500 -21.07 -3.43 -9.61
N TYR A 501 -19.74 -3.56 -9.62
CA TYR A 501 -18.86 -2.55 -10.22
C TYR A 501 -18.68 -2.68 -11.73
N VAL A 502 -18.90 -3.86 -12.32
CA VAL A 502 -19.06 -3.97 -13.79
C VAL A 502 -20.30 -3.20 -14.24
N LEU A 503 -21.43 -3.32 -13.51
CA LEU A 503 -22.62 -2.51 -13.80
C LEU A 503 -22.36 -1.01 -13.62
N GLU A 504 -21.50 -0.64 -12.67
CA GLU A 504 -21.03 0.74 -12.52
C GLU A 504 -20.23 1.22 -13.73
N GLY A 505 -19.24 0.44 -14.16
CA GLY A 505 -18.36 0.75 -15.28
C GLY A 505 -19.06 0.75 -16.64
N LEU A 506 -20.19 0.04 -16.79
CA LEU A 506 -21.02 0.01 -17.99
C LEU A 506 -22.14 1.07 -18.00
N ASP A 507 -22.18 1.95 -17.00
CA ASP A 507 -23.27 2.93 -16.78
C ASP A 507 -24.66 2.26 -16.67
N ALA A 508 -24.71 1.06 -16.10
CA ALA A 508 -25.92 0.23 -15.95
C ALA A 508 -26.39 0.11 -14.49
N LEU A 509 -25.69 0.73 -13.54
CA LEU A 509 -26.08 0.76 -12.14
C LEU A 509 -27.40 1.53 -11.96
N THR A 510 -28.30 1.02 -11.14
CA THR A 510 -29.59 1.67 -10.84
C THR A 510 -29.82 1.79 -9.35
N GLU A 511 -30.70 2.70 -8.93
CA GLU A 511 -31.12 2.83 -7.52
C GLU A 511 -31.62 1.50 -6.94
N LYS A 512 -32.32 0.68 -7.75
CA LYS A 512 -32.82 -0.63 -7.31
C LYS A 512 -31.67 -1.61 -7.01
N ILE A 513 -30.64 -1.63 -7.86
CA ILE A 513 -29.46 -2.48 -7.68
C ILE A 513 -28.70 -2.05 -6.43
N VAL A 514 -28.48 -0.74 -6.25
CA VAL A 514 -27.82 -0.20 -5.06
C VAL A 514 -28.59 -0.50 -3.78
N LYS A 515 -29.92 -0.32 -3.77
CA LYS A 515 -30.74 -0.70 -2.63
C LYS A 515 -30.61 -2.19 -2.27
N LYS A 516 -30.44 -3.06 -3.28
CA LYS A 516 -30.20 -4.49 -3.06
C LYS A 516 -28.82 -4.76 -2.46
N SER A 517 -27.76 -4.06 -2.90
CA SER A 517 -26.41 -4.24 -2.30
C SER A 517 -26.35 -3.79 -0.84
N LEU A 518 -27.13 -2.77 -0.45
CA LEU A 518 -27.22 -2.34 0.96
C LEU A 518 -27.85 -3.41 1.89
N LEU A 519 -28.57 -4.37 1.31
CA LEU A 519 -29.24 -5.46 2.03
C LEU A 519 -28.53 -6.81 1.86
N ASP A 520 -27.33 -6.83 1.27
CA ASP A 520 -26.58 -8.06 1.04
C ASP A 520 -26.15 -8.69 2.38
N SER A 521 -26.09 -10.03 2.43
CA SER A 521 -25.65 -10.75 3.63
C SER A 521 -24.17 -10.52 3.93
N GLU A 522 -23.34 -10.28 2.91
CA GLU A 522 -21.90 -10.08 3.06
C GLU A 522 -21.55 -8.63 3.34
N HIS A 523 -20.67 -8.39 4.33
CA HIS A 523 -20.35 -7.03 4.75
C HIS A 523 -19.63 -6.25 3.66
N GLY A 524 -18.77 -6.89 2.86
CA GLY A 524 -17.99 -6.21 1.83
C GLY A 524 -18.85 -5.72 0.67
N VAL A 525 -19.96 -6.42 0.37
CA VAL A 525 -20.96 -5.95 -0.60
C VAL A 525 -21.75 -4.77 -0.04
N ARG A 526 -22.12 -4.81 1.25
CA ARG A 526 -22.79 -3.68 1.92
C ARG A 526 -21.92 -2.43 1.97
N GLU A 527 -20.65 -2.56 2.35
CA GLU A 527 -19.66 -1.47 2.41
C GLU A 527 -19.56 -0.75 1.06
N ASN A 528 -19.39 -1.50 -0.02
CA ASN A 528 -19.32 -0.95 -1.37
C ASN A 528 -20.67 -0.44 -1.88
N GLY A 529 -21.77 -1.08 -1.50
CA GLY A 529 -23.12 -0.59 -1.75
C GLY A 529 -23.37 0.79 -1.14
N ILE A 530 -22.85 1.05 0.06
CA ILE A 530 -22.92 2.35 0.74
C ILE A 530 -22.17 3.42 -0.07
N ILE A 531 -20.95 3.13 -0.56
CA ILE A 531 -20.18 4.06 -1.40
C ILE A 531 -20.98 4.44 -2.64
N LEU A 532 -21.53 3.45 -3.34
CA LEU A 532 -22.30 3.68 -4.57
C LEU A 532 -23.62 4.43 -4.30
N ALA A 533 -24.19 4.28 -3.11
CA ALA A 533 -25.42 4.94 -2.68
C ALA A 533 -25.30 6.46 -2.54
N GLU A 534 -24.08 7.01 -2.44
CA GLU A 534 -23.82 8.45 -2.44
C GLU A 534 -24.41 9.15 -3.67
N ARG A 535 -24.45 8.47 -4.82
CA ARG A 535 -25.05 8.98 -6.07
C ARG A 535 -26.58 8.90 -6.12
N TYR A 536 -27.21 8.27 -5.13
CA TYR A 536 -28.65 7.98 -5.13
C TYR A 536 -29.32 8.50 -3.84
N PRO A 537 -29.70 9.79 -3.76
CA PRO A 537 -30.20 10.40 -2.52
C PRO A 537 -31.40 9.70 -1.87
N LYS A 538 -32.22 8.98 -2.63
CA LYS A 538 -33.36 8.22 -2.09
C LYS A 538 -32.96 7.01 -1.25
N THR A 539 -31.68 6.61 -1.26
CA THR A 539 -31.15 5.51 -0.44
C THR A 539 -30.90 5.93 1.01
N ILE A 540 -30.89 7.23 1.33
CA ILE A 540 -30.56 7.76 2.66
C ILE A 540 -31.33 7.09 3.81
N LYS A 541 -32.60 6.71 3.57
CA LYS A 541 -33.43 6.01 4.57
C LYS A 541 -32.90 4.63 4.94
N LEU A 542 -32.21 3.97 4.01
CA LEU A 542 -31.53 2.69 4.23
C LEU A 542 -30.12 2.90 4.80
N LEU A 543 -29.43 4.00 4.45
CA LEU A 543 -28.08 4.29 4.95
C LEU A 543 -28.05 4.66 6.44
N ILE A 544 -29.05 5.43 6.91
CA ILE A 544 -29.12 5.87 8.32
C ILE A 544 -28.97 4.71 9.31
N PRO A 545 -29.75 3.61 9.25
CA PRO A 545 -29.60 2.52 10.21
C PRO A 545 -28.28 1.74 10.07
N MET A 546 -27.54 1.86 8.96
CA MET A 546 -26.29 1.12 8.74
C MET A 546 -25.12 1.63 9.57
N VAL A 547 -25.24 2.81 10.22
CA VAL A 547 -24.27 3.21 11.26
C VAL A 547 -24.23 2.24 12.44
N ASN A 548 -25.22 1.36 12.56
CA ASN A 548 -25.30 0.29 13.55
C ASN A 548 -25.00 -1.11 12.98
N ASP A 549 -24.47 -1.22 11.76
CA ASP A 549 -24.11 -2.51 11.18
C ASP A 549 -23.17 -3.30 12.11
N PRO A 550 -23.33 -4.63 12.24
CA PRO A 550 -22.43 -5.46 13.02
C PRO A 550 -20.96 -5.35 12.58
N SER A 551 -20.72 -5.13 11.28
CA SER A 551 -19.39 -4.83 10.78
C SER A 551 -19.04 -3.38 11.05
N LYS A 552 -17.98 -3.16 11.85
CA LYS A 552 -17.46 -1.82 12.16
C LYS A 552 -17.02 -1.06 10.91
N ARG A 553 -16.57 -1.77 9.89
CA ARG A 553 -16.19 -1.20 8.60
C ARG A 553 -17.39 -0.66 7.84
N VAL A 554 -18.48 -1.43 7.80
CA VAL A 554 -19.76 -0.97 7.22
C VAL A 554 -20.32 0.21 8.01
N ALA A 555 -20.28 0.16 9.34
CA ALA A 555 -20.72 1.27 10.20
C ALA A 555 -19.90 2.55 9.96
N MET A 556 -18.56 2.44 9.85
CA MET A 556 -17.69 3.57 9.55
C MET A 556 -17.97 4.11 8.14
N GLN A 557 -18.09 3.24 7.14
CA GLN A 557 -18.40 3.65 5.76
C GLN A 557 -19.78 4.32 5.67
N ALA A 558 -20.77 3.87 6.44
CA ALA A 558 -22.06 4.52 6.57
C ALA A 558 -21.91 5.94 7.13
N ALA A 559 -21.11 6.14 8.19
CA ALA A 559 -20.83 7.47 8.72
C ALA A 559 -20.14 8.39 7.69
N LEU A 560 -19.13 7.89 6.97
CA LEU A 560 -18.43 8.64 5.92
C LEU A 560 -19.39 9.09 4.80
N SER A 561 -20.27 8.19 4.36
CA SER A 561 -21.17 8.40 3.22
C SER A 561 -22.39 9.23 3.60
N LEU A 562 -22.91 9.07 4.83
CA LEU A 562 -23.96 9.93 5.38
C LEU A 562 -23.51 11.40 5.42
N GLY A 563 -22.22 11.64 5.64
CA GLY A 563 -21.62 12.97 5.56
C GLY A 563 -21.72 13.67 4.20
N GLN A 564 -22.14 12.98 3.13
CA GLN A 564 -22.47 13.59 1.82
C GLN A 564 -23.88 14.21 1.80
N PHE A 565 -24.74 13.83 2.74
CA PHE A 565 -26.12 14.27 2.81
C PHE A 565 -26.31 15.34 3.90
N LYS A 566 -27.45 16.04 3.83
CA LYS A 566 -27.84 17.07 4.79
C LYS A 566 -29.14 16.67 5.48
N GLY A 567 -29.39 17.25 6.66
CA GLY A 567 -30.68 17.17 7.35
C GLY A 567 -30.57 16.62 8.77
N LYS A 568 -31.61 16.88 9.57
CA LYS A 568 -31.62 16.55 11.02
C LYS A 568 -31.32 15.08 11.30
N LYS A 569 -31.94 14.16 10.54
CA LYS A 569 -31.73 12.71 10.72
C LYS A 569 -30.31 12.24 10.42
N VAL A 570 -29.59 12.93 9.54
CA VAL A 570 -28.17 12.65 9.27
C VAL A 570 -27.35 13.02 10.50
N ILE A 571 -27.59 14.20 11.06
CA ILE A 571 -26.89 14.69 12.27
C ILE A 571 -27.20 13.77 13.45
N GLU A 572 -28.46 13.38 13.66
CA GLU A 572 -28.87 12.43 14.71
C GLU A 572 -28.11 11.09 14.58
N ALA A 573 -27.99 10.55 13.36
CA ALA A 573 -27.26 9.31 13.09
C ALA A 573 -25.74 9.45 13.32
N LEU A 574 -25.14 10.57 12.91
CA LEU A 574 -23.71 10.83 13.17
C LEU A 574 -23.44 11.06 14.67
N ALA A 575 -24.38 11.65 15.40
CA ALA A 575 -24.27 11.79 16.85
C ALA A 575 -24.36 10.42 17.54
N GLU A 576 -25.22 9.53 17.05
CA GLU A 576 -25.27 8.14 17.51
C GLU A 576 -23.94 7.40 17.30
N VAL A 577 -23.27 7.62 16.16
CA VAL A 577 -21.92 7.10 15.92
C VAL A 577 -20.94 7.57 16.99
N ILE A 578 -20.95 8.86 17.35
CA ILE A 578 -20.08 9.39 18.41
C ILE A 578 -20.43 8.78 19.78
N ARG A 579 -21.72 8.64 20.11
CA ARG A 579 -22.12 8.02 21.38
C ARG A 579 -21.66 6.57 21.50
N LYS A 580 -21.76 5.80 20.41
CA LYS A 580 -21.50 4.36 20.40
C LYS A 580 -20.03 4.01 20.17
N TYR A 581 -19.36 4.72 19.27
CA TYR A 581 -18.02 4.40 18.78
C TYR A 581 -17.00 5.52 19.02
N GLY A 582 -17.36 6.58 19.74
CA GLY A 582 -16.50 7.76 19.93
C GLY A 582 -15.16 7.47 20.60
N GLN A 583 -15.01 6.36 21.33
CA GLN A 583 -13.71 5.90 21.83
C GLN A 583 -12.71 5.58 20.72
N ASN A 584 -13.19 5.21 19.52
CA ASN A 584 -12.36 4.88 18.38
C ASN A 584 -12.14 6.11 17.47
N ASP A 585 -10.87 6.44 17.24
CA ASP A 585 -10.43 7.65 16.52
C ASP A 585 -10.91 7.69 15.06
N TRP A 586 -11.06 6.53 14.41
CA TRP A 586 -11.54 6.45 13.03
C TRP A 586 -13.01 6.83 12.91
N PHE A 587 -13.83 6.44 13.88
CA PHE A 587 -15.24 6.85 13.90
C PHE A 587 -15.39 8.35 14.19
N ARG A 588 -14.59 8.90 15.11
CA ARG A 588 -14.56 10.36 15.33
C ARG A 588 -14.17 11.09 14.05
N SER A 589 -13.07 10.65 13.42
CA SER A 589 -12.57 11.21 12.16
C SER A 589 -13.61 11.12 11.03
N ALA A 590 -14.29 9.97 10.90
CA ALA A 590 -15.32 9.77 9.90
C ALA A 590 -16.47 10.77 10.06
N VAL A 591 -16.95 11.00 11.28
CA VAL A 591 -18.02 11.96 11.58
C VAL A 591 -17.56 13.39 11.27
N ILE A 592 -16.45 13.84 11.87
CA ILE A 592 -16.00 15.23 11.74
C ILE A 592 -15.46 15.57 10.35
N SER A 593 -15.17 14.55 9.50
CA SER A 593 -14.79 14.76 8.10
C SER A 593 -15.89 15.39 7.24
N SER A 594 -17.10 15.55 7.76
CA SER A 594 -18.23 16.11 7.02
C SER A 594 -18.70 17.44 7.62
N GLU A 595 -19.30 18.30 6.80
CA GLU A 595 -19.92 19.54 7.27
C GLU A 595 -21.01 19.29 8.31
N ALA A 596 -21.82 18.22 8.15
CA ALA A 596 -22.87 17.86 9.11
C ALA A 596 -22.31 17.31 10.43
N GLY A 597 -21.25 16.51 10.39
CA GLY A 597 -20.61 15.95 11.58
C GLY A 597 -19.61 16.89 12.28
N SER A 598 -19.29 18.03 11.65
CA SER A 598 -18.46 19.10 12.21
C SER A 598 -19.24 20.40 12.46
N SER A 599 -20.56 20.30 12.58
CA SER A 599 -21.45 21.45 12.80
C SER A 599 -21.72 21.69 14.30
N VAL A 600 -22.42 22.77 14.65
CA VAL A 600 -22.84 23.00 16.05
C VAL A 600 -24.00 22.07 16.42
N GLU A 601 -24.81 21.68 15.44
CA GLU A 601 -25.96 20.81 15.61
C GLU A 601 -25.57 19.39 16.04
N ILE A 602 -24.38 18.88 15.67
CA ILE A 602 -23.89 17.60 16.19
C ILE A 602 -23.71 17.66 17.71
N LEU A 603 -23.18 18.77 18.21
CA LEU A 603 -22.98 18.99 19.64
C LEU A 603 -24.33 19.15 20.34
N ASN A 604 -25.26 19.93 19.76
CA ASN A 604 -26.61 20.07 20.30
C ASN A 604 -27.33 18.70 20.36
N SER A 605 -27.15 17.83 19.36
CA SER A 605 -27.72 16.48 19.40
C SER A 605 -27.10 15.66 20.53
N LEU A 606 -25.77 15.65 20.68
CA LEU A 606 -25.12 14.95 21.79
C LEU A 606 -25.62 15.41 23.17
N LEU A 607 -25.90 16.71 23.32
CA LEU A 607 -26.43 17.33 24.53
C LEU A 607 -27.92 17.05 24.81
N GLU A 608 -28.66 16.38 23.92
CA GLU A 608 -29.97 15.85 24.28
C GLU A 608 -29.88 14.89 25.48
N ASP A 609 -28.72 14.24 25.65
CA ASP A 609 -28.28 13.65 26.92
C ASP A 609 -27.33 14.61 27.64
N ASN A 610 -27.86 15.38 28.60
CA ASN A 610 -27.09 16.35 29.39
C ASN A 610 -25.95 15.72 30.21
N THR A 611 -25.92 14.39 30.36
CA THR A 611 -24.88 13.69 31.11
C THR A 611 -23.70 13.22 30.25
N PHE A 612 -23.80 13.32 28.92
CA PHE A 612 -22.81 12.78 27.99
C PHE A 612 -21.39 13.30 28.25
N PHE A 613 -21.25 14.60 28.52
CA PHE A 613 -19.97 15.25 28.84
C PHE A 613 -19.70 15.39 30.35
N SER A 614 -20.56 14.88 31.22
CA SER A 614 -20.30 14.89 32.67
C SER A 614 -19.17 13.94 33.06
N ASN A 615 -18.94 12.88 32.29
CA ASN A 615 -17.75 12.03 32.40
C ASN A 615 -16.68 12.49 31.39
N GLU A 616 -15.58 13.05 31.91
CA GLU A 616 -14.51 13.68 31.12
C GLU A 616 -13.50 12.67 30.55
N GLU A 617 -14.00 11.62 29.89
CA GLU A 617 -13.13 10.65 29.22
C GLU A 617 -12.24 11.35 28.17
N SER A 618 -10.98 10.92 28.08
CA SER A 618 -9.98 11.56 27.21
C SER A 618 -10.42 11.69 25.74
N TRP A 619 -11.16 10.71 25.22
CA TRP A 619 -11.67 10.74 23.86
C TRP A 619 -12.78 11.78 23.64
N LYS A 620 -13.61 12.07 24.66
CA LYS A 620 -14.64 13.13 24.60
C LYS A 620 -14.00 14.51 24.58
N LEU A 621 -12.97 14.71 25.39
CA LEU A 621 -12.17 15.94 25.39
C LEU A 621 -11.48 16.13 24.04
N SER A 622 -10.92 15.04 23.47
CA SER A 622 -10.32 15.06 22.13
C SER A 622 -11.35 15.42 21.05
N PHE A 623 -12.54 14.84 21.10
CA PHE A 623 -13.63 15.17 20.18
C PHE A 623 -14.02 16.66 20.25
N ILE A 624 -14.19 17.21 21.45
CA ILE A 624 -14.51 18.63 21.64
C ILE A 624 -13.38 19.52 21.12
N GLN A 625 -12.13 19.16 21.39
CA GLN A 625 -10.97 19.89 20.89
C GLN A 625 -10.91 19.90 19.35
N ASP A 626 -11.14 18.75 18.71
CA ASP A 626 -11.13 18.61 17.25
C ASP A 626 -12.28 19.38 16.60
N LEU A 627 -13.50 19.28 17.15
CA LEU A 627 -14.66 20.04 16.70
C LEU A 627 -14.43 21.54 16.84
N SER A 628 -13.91 21.98 17.99
CA SER A 628 -13.50 23.36 18.25
C SER A 628 -12.43 23.85 17.26
N ASN A 629 -11.45 22.99 16.91
CA ASN A 629 -10.47 23.31 15.88
C ASN A 629 -11.16 23.58 14.54
N ILE A 630 -12.07 22.71 14.11
CA ILE A 630 -12.74 22.86 12.81
C ILE A 630 -13.57 24.15 12.81
N ILE A 631 -14.38 24.40 13.85
CA ILE A 631 -15.21 25.60 13.97
C ILE A 631 -14.36 26.87 14.00
N GLY A 632 -13.26 26.86 14.76
CA GLY A 632 -12.32 27.99 14.82
C GLY A 632 -11.61 28.25 13.50
N ALA A 633 -11.22 27.20 12.77
CA ALA A 633 -10.57 27.34 11.47
C ALA A 633 -11.51 27.83 10.37
N ARG A 634 -12.77 27.34 10.37
CA ARG A 634 -13.82 27.79 9.44
C ARG A 634 -14.21 29.24 9.68
N TYR A 635 -14.27 29.66 10.95
CA TYR A 635 -14.62 31.01 11.41
C TYR A 635 -15.86 31.62 10.71
N ASN A 636 -16.88 30.79 10.45
CA ASN A 636 -18.19 31.29 10.04
C ASN A 636 -18.86 31.95 11.26
N LYS A 637 -19.19 33.24 11.18
CA LYS A 637 -19.63 34.04 12.34
C LYS A 637 -20.88 33.49 13.01
N GLU A 638 -21.86 33.04 12.23
CA GLU A 638 -23.11 32.49 12.75
C GLU A 638 -22.86 31.18 13.52
N GLN A 639 -22.12 30.24 12.91
CA GLN A 639 -21.75 28.98 13.56
C GLN A 639 -20.86 29.20 14.78
N PHE A 640 -19.90 30.12 14.68
CA PHE A 640 -18.98 30.43 15.79
C PHE A 640 -19.72 31.00 16.99
N SER A 641 -20.63 31.95 16.77
CA SER A 641 -21.48 32.52 17.83
C SER A 641 -22.40 31.48 18.44
N ALA A 642 -23.07 30.66 17.60
CA ALA A 642 -23.90 29.56 18.08
C ALA A 642 -23.10 28.55 18.93
N TYR A 643 -21.87 28.22 18.50
CA TYR A 643 -20.99 27.32 19.23
C TYR A 643 -20.59 27.87 20.60
N LEU A 644 -20.19 29.15 20.68
CA LEU A 644 -19.88 29.81 21.95
C LEU A 644 -21.10 29.84 22.89
N SER A 645 -22.31 30.00 22.35
CA SER A 645 -23.54 29.90 23.12
C SER A 645 -23.73 28.49 23.67
N THR A 646 -23.57 27.44 22.84
CA THR A 646 -23.66 26.03 23.28
C THR A 646 -22.62 25.69 24.35
N LEU A 647 -21.38 26.16 24.20
CA LEU A 647 -20.31 25.99 25.21
C LEU A 647 -20.63 26.65 26.56
N SER A 648 -21.59 27.58 26.61
CA SER A 648 -22.02 28.24 27.85
C SER A 648 -23.07 27.45 28.63
N SER A 649 -23.51 26.30 28.10
CA SER A 649 -24.47 25.42 28.77
C SER A 649 -23.88 24.73 29.99
N GLU A 650 -24.74 24.42 30.96
CA GLU A 650 -24.34 23.71 32.19
C GLU A 650 -23.68 22.35 31.88
N ALA A 651 -24.19 21.64 30.88
CA ALA A 651 -23.69 20.33 30.44
C ALA A 651 -22.24 20.37 29.92
N LEU A 652 -21.72 21.54 29.53
CA LEU A 652 -20.34 21.71 29.07
C LEU A 652 -19.49 22.57 30.02
N SER A 653 -20.03 22.96 31.19
CA SER A 653 -19.37 23.88 32.13
C SER A 653 -18.13 23.29 32.81
N ALA A 654 -17.91 21.98 32.69
CA ALA A 654 -16.80 21.28 33.31
C ALA A 654 -15.44 21.83 32.83
N ALA A 655 -14.50 21.96 33.77
CA ALA A 655 -13.24 22.67 33.57
C ALA A 655 -12.41 22.10 32.41
N ASN A 656 -12.28 20.78 32.34
CA ASN A 656 -11.47 20.13 31.31
C ASN A 656 -12.13 20.22 29.93
N VAL A 657 -13.46 20.20 29.87
CA VAL A 657 -14.24 20.40 28.62
C VAL A 657 -14.02 21.81 28.08
N GLN A 658 -14.14 22.84 28.93
CA GLN A 658 -13.89 24.23 28.55
C GLN A 658 -12.44 24.45 28.10
N GLN A 659 -11.48 23.83 28.80
CA GLN A 659 -10.07 23.89 28.42
C GLN A 659 -9.80 23.23 27.06
N ALA A 660 -10.37 22.05 26.81
CA ALA A 660 -10.25 21.34 25.53
C ALA A 660 -10.86 22.16 24.38
N ALA A 661 -12.04 22.75 24.59
CA ALA A 661 -12.68 23.61 23.61
C ALA A 661 -11.82 24.84 23.28
N LEU A 662 -11.29 25.53 24.29
CA LEU A 662 -10.45 26.70 24.05
C LEU A 662 -9.13 26.36 23.35
N LYS A 663 -8.51 25.22 23.70
CA LYS A 663 -7.32 24.70 22.98
C LYS A 663 -7.63 24.48 21.50
N GLY A 664 -8.75 23.84 21.20
CA GLY A 664 -9.22 23.61 19.83
C GLY A 664 -9.47 24.91 19.08
N LEU A 665 -10.25 25.83 19.66
CA LEU A 665 -10.57 27.12 19.04
C LEU A 665 -9.30 27.93 18.76
N LYS A 666 -8.35 27.96 19.70
CA LYS A 666 -7.05 28.60 19.49
C LYS A 666 -6.29 27.99 18.31
N ALA A 667 -6.19 26.66 18.24
CA ALA A 667 -5.52 25.97 17.15
C ALA A 667 -6.20 26.24 15.80
N GLY A 668 -7.53 26.26 15.77
CA GLY A 668 -8.32 26.57 14.58
C GLY A 668 -8.16 28.01 14.10
N LEU A 669 -8.36 28.98 14.98
CA LEU A 669 -8.22 30.41 14.66
C LEU A 669 -6.80 30.75 14.19
N ASN A 670 -5.78 30.01 14.64
CA ASN A 670 -4.41 30.18 14.17
C ASN A 670 -4.18 29.70 12.72
N LYS A 671 -5.05 28.83 12.18
CA LYS A 671 -5.00 28.39 10.77
C LYS A 671 -5.58 29.42 9.80
N ASN A 672 -6.31 30.43 10.30
CA ASN A 672 -6.92 31.47 9.49
C ASN A 672 -6.20 32.81 9.73
N GLU A 673 -5.58 33.37 8.69
CA GLU A 673 -4.78 34.59 8.79
C GLU A 673 -5.56 35.77 9.39
N SER A 674 -6.88 35.86 9.15
CA SER A 674 -7.72 36.94 9.70
C SER A 674 -7.94 36.86 11.21
N THR A 675 -7.75 35.68 11.82
CA THR A 675 -8.00 35.41 13.24
C THR A 675 -6.75 35.06 14.03
N LYS A 676 -5.58 35.09 13.38
CA LYS A 676 -4.30 34.68 13.96
C LYS A 676 -3.89 35.54 15.17
N GLU A 677 -4.13 36.85 15.11
CA GLU A 677 -3.88 37.76 16.23
C GLU A 677 -4.80 37.45 17.43
N LEU A 678 -6.09 37.18 17.16
CA LEU A 678 -7.04 36.76 18.19
C LEU A 678 -6.61 35.44 18.84
N ALA A 679 -6.15 34.47 18.04
CA ALA A 679 -5.63 33.20 18.54
C ALA A 679 -4.40 33.38 19.45
N GLY A 680 -3.51 34.32 19.13
CA GLY A 680 -2.34 34.66 19.93
C GLY A 680 -2.66 35.18 21.33
N GLN A 681 -3.85 35.75 21.52
CA GLN A 681 -4.33 36.27 22.80
C GLN A 681 -4.99 35.21 23.69
N LEU A 682 -5.27 34.01 23.15
CA LEU A 682 -5.91 32.93 23.91
C LEU A 682 -4.87 32.13 24.69
N ASN A 683 -5.13 31.91 25.98
CA ASN A 683 -4.35 31.01 26.82
C ASN A 683 -5.28 29.97 27.44
N ALA A 684 -4.84 28.71 27.48
CA ALA A 684 -5.59 27.59 28.03
C ALA A 684 -4.78 26.85 29.12
N GLY A 685 -3.82 27.55 29.76
CA GLY A 685 -2.95 27.01 30.80
C GLY A 685 -3.64 26.87 32.16
N SER A 686 -4.39 27.90 32.59
CA SER A 686 -5.17 27.90 33.84
C SER A 686 -6.66 28.13 33.60
N MET A 687 -7.50 27.85 34.60
CA MET A 687 -8.95 28.11 34.50
C MET A 687 -9.32 29.59 34.43
N GLN A 688 -8.48 30.46 35.01
CA GLN A 688 -8.63 31.91 34.86
C GLN A 688 -8.35 32.33 33.42
N ASP A 689 -7.30 31.77 32.80
CA ASP A 689 -7.00 32.00 31.39
C ASP A 689 -8.13 31.52 30.49
N VAL A 690 -8.68 30.34 30.77
CA VAL A 690 -9.80 29.78 29.98
C VAL A 690 -11.02 30.70 30.03
N SER A 691 -11.38 31.17 31.23
CA SER A 691 -12.50 32.10 31.42
C SER A 691 -12.27 33.44 30.70
N ALA A 692 -11.06 34.00 30.81
CA ALA A 692 -10.67 35.22 30.11
C ALA A 692 -10.70 35.05 28.57
N GLY A 693 -10.25 33.90 28.07
CA GLY A 693 -10.28 33.54 26.65
C GLY A 693 -11.70 33.54 26.10
N PHE A 694 -12.65 32.89 26.77
CA PHE A 694 -14.05 32.92 26.33
C PHE A 694 -14.70 34.31 26.44
N GLN A 695 -14.33 35.12 27.44
CA GLN A 695 -14.80 36.51 27.51
C GLN A 695 -14.28 37.34 26.32
N LEU A 696 -13.04 37.13 25.90
CA LEU A 696 -12.46 37.78 24.72
C LEU A 696 -13.19 37.34 23.44
N LEU A 697 -13.39 36.02 23.28
CA LEU A 697 -14.06 35.46 22.10
C LEU A 697 -15.51 35.94 21.93
N ARG A 698 -16.25 36.13 23.03
CA ARG A 698 -17.64 36.65 22.98
C ARG A 698 -17.73 38.16 22.69
N LYS A 699 -16.64 38.91 22.85
CA LYS A 699 -16.59 40.36 22.57
C LYS A 699 -16.26 40.69 21.12
N LYS A 700 -15.62 39.76 20.42
CA LYS A 700 -15.21 39.87 19.01
C LYS A 700 -16.28 39.26 18.12
#